data_AF-A0A8B7YDD7-F1
#
_entry.id   AF-A0A8B7YDD7-F1
#
_cell.length_a   1.000
_cell.length_b   1.000
_cell.length_c   1.000
_cell.angle_alpha   90.00
_cell.angle_beta   90.00
_cell.angle_gamma   90.00
#
_symmetry.space_group_name_H-M   'P 1'
#
loop_
_entity.id
_entity.type
_entity.pdbx_description
1 polymer ?
#
loop_
_entity_poly.entity_id
_entity_poly.type
_entity_poly.pdbx_seq_one_letter_code
_entity_poly.pdbx_strand_id
1 'polypeptide(L)'
;MYIVHVAYIYMYDHNVSIITRGCHIVQIPCWKSPCGKKYIFEVRMTHLLRIPLCSHCFSIKCQRWIIQQHVHVLANPFPLISCRSCSDSSYKPRLNPINIQMLSQHLHEQIFKSDKRRRQMEPSSEDIQKSIQHLKDHGLWGKHVDFLPEVDFKLPKLYGRNIDEHFRVLANKQSDKYIKISEALSFGSLPTMPQEWAFMKGWTMYDGSGNQTAVDYPLEEAVVFDVECLMAEGNFPTLAVAASTEAWYSWCSERLVEEHLSLSPRITPADLIPMETTNSFRLSESVRWKERLVVGHNVSFDRSFIKEQYFLKGTKTRFLDTLSLHMAVSGLTTYQRALWLADRTGKGAKTQYLAKKASKKPAGPPSTKWLDASSPNNLADVYALYSRDNERLDKSKRDTFVTGTMEDVRSDFQELMSYCAKDVEATHVVFTHLFPKFCERFPHPVTFAATLEMGQAYLPVNQNWERYLRESQETYDDLQQEMKMALMHLANDACQLMQNDGYVEDPWLWELDWSTEDYRLKKEVIHKKRRATWTSKSVEEEATTVCEMSKDDADKDVMPVMKTSQGVEMVVGDGLTEEERLENEARQERLREVMETAKRIPKIKQHMVGYPMWYRELCPRKVDNDWAPGPCLISSQVRIAPKLLRLTWEGYPLHYDSRHGWGYLVPERKEEERKEELENDDGGSKQNRETVQFPVNSLKSFIQDKIPDNSAPSLNIKTSPIDLDSQASVIQSNVEDYWTYSEDESMSDDNDRIPSLKPPGNPKDTSDDHSQQPYHDVKIPGCWFYRLPHKDGGSNKVGNPLAKDFLNKLEDGTLASAGGAQATRILEINKLISFWRNASKRINSQMVVGLEKNHLPRAVTRNHDYDEDSFYGAIIPRVITAGTVTRRAVEPTWLTASCTALGWMTLQGKKSDGTDMHSMTASTIGISREHAKIINYGRIYGAGRPFAVRLLMQFNHRLSPEEAREKANKMYAATKGIKMYHIEEKSAEFLLKHGLIDKRDDHYLSVAKFRQISKHIKPDKRNLLTDGKKWTKGSESAMFNQLESIAQSEHPKTPVLRSSISTALEPKRVNSEFMTSRVNWVVQSSAVDYLHLMLVCMRWLFEQYNIDGRFCISIHDEVRYLVTSEDRYRAALALQITNLLTRCMFAYKVGMNDLPQSVAFFSAVDVDTVLRKEVTMDCQTPSNPYGLKRGYGIPTGEALDMYGILKKTNHGSLAKKYSNNNSGNCSGLTSATVSSE
;
A
#
# COMPACT_ATOMS: atom_id res chain seq x y z
N MET A 1 -7.67 -1.88 57.23
CA MET A 1 -8.09 -1.04 58.39
C MET A 1 -7.80 0.40 58.02
N TYR A 2 -8.79 1.30 58.12
CA TYR A 2 -8.68 2.76 58.36
C TYR A 2 -7.55 3.55 57.63
N ILE A 3 -7.92 4.38 56.64
CA ILE A 3 -8.20 5.84 56.75
C ILE A 3 -6.92 6.72 56.64
N VAL A 4 -6.88 7.92 56.03
CA VAL A 4 -7.67 8.58 54.97
C VAL A 4 -6.97 9.94 54.63
N HIS A 5 -7.10 10.45 53.39
CA HIS A 5 -6.99 11.89 53.01
C HIS A 5 -5.71 12.73 53.37
N VAL A 6 -5.58 14.00 52.94
CA VAL A 6 -5.71 14.64 51.59
C VAL A 6 -5.09 16.06 51.68
N ALA A 7 -5.06 16.76 50.55
CA ALA A 7 -4.87 18.22 50.38
C ALA A 7 -3.43 18.78 50.51
N TYR A 8 -2.98 19.84 49.84
CA TYR A 8 -3.43 20.84 48.82
C TYR A 8 -2.96 22.24 49.31
N ILE A 9 -2.99 23.24 48.41
CA ILE A 9 -2.75 24.70 48.63
C ILE A 9 -1.27 25.14 48.61
N TYR A 10 -0.88 26.31 48.08
CA TYR A 10 -1.19 27.09 46.86
C TYR A 10 -0.30 28.37 46.88
N MET A 11 -0.05 28.99 45.71
CA MET A 11 0.45 30.38 45.50
C MET A 11 1.95 30.65 45.81
N TYR A 12 2.75 31.10 44.82
CA TYR A 12 2.91 32.48 44.29
C TYR A 12 3.44 33.44 45.39
N ASP A 13 4.54 34.20 45.22
CA ASP A 13 4.73 35.12 44.09
C ASP A 13 6.19 35.61 43.79
N HIS A 14 6.32 36.36 42.68
CA HIS A 14 7.44 37.11 42.05
C HIS A 14 8.78 37.42 42.78
N ASN A 15 9.92 37.26 42.06
CA ASN A 15 10.72 38.38 41.50
C ASN A 15 11.97 38.00 40.64
N VAL A 16 11.82 38.12 39.32
CA VAL A 16 12.65 38.86 38.33
C VAL A 16 14.20 38.98 38.51
N SER A 17 14.93 38.38 37.53
CA SER A 17 16.10 38.91 36.78
C SER A 17 17.58 38.46 36.96
N ILE A 18 18.04 37.77 35.91
CA ILE A 18 19.30 38.01 35.12
C ILE A 18 20.64 37.42 35.64
N ILE A 19 21.47 37.01 34.66
CA ILE A 19 22.85 36.45 34.69
C ILE A 19 23.01 34.96 35.04
N THR A 20 23.21 34.13 34.01
CA THR A 20 23.92 32.84 34.13
C THR A 20 25.01 32.69 33.06
N ARG A 21 26.24 33.05 33.42
CA ARG A 21 27.48 32.52 32.83
C ARG A 21 28.08 31.52 33.83
N GLY A 22 28.71 30.47 33.32
CA GLY A 22 29.81 29.79 34.03
C GLY A 22 29.45 28.51 34.76
N CYS A 23 30.17 27.45 34.38
CA CYS A 23 30.18 26.11 34.95
C CYS A 23 30.43 26.03 36.47
N HIS A 24 29.71 25.13 37.15
CA HIS A 24 30.24 24.18 38.14
C HIS A 24 29.31 22.93 38.12
N ILE A 25 29.79 21.75 37.75
CA ILE A 25 30.23 20.66 38.65
C ILE A 25 29.33 20.50 39.88
N VAL A 26 28.53 19.42 39.94
CA VAL A 26 28.30 18.58 41.14
C VAL A 26 27.78 17.18 40.75
N GLN A 27 28.49 16.16 41.25
CA GLN A 27 28.10 14.78 41.64
C GLN A 27 27.00 13.99 40.89
N ILE A 28 27.39 12.80 40.42
CA ILE A 28 26.50 11.64 40.20
C ILE A 28 26.67 10.66 41.40
N PRO A 29 25.59 10.14 42.01
CA PRO A 29 25.69 9.25 43.17
C PRO A 29 26.15 7.84 42.80
N CYS A 30 26.87 7.20 43.72
CA CYS A 30 27.43 5.85 43.56
C CYS A 30 26.42 4.77 43.97
N TRP A 31 26.29 3.70 43.19
CA TRP A 31 25.65 2.44 43.59
C TRP A 31 26.64 1.27 43.55
N LYS A 32 26.54 0.38 44.53
CA LYS A 32 27.51 -0.67 44.84
C LYS A 32 27.35 -1.89 43.93
N SER A 33 28.46 -2.51 43.52
CA SER A 33 28.48 -3.91 43.05
C SER A 33 29.31 -4.80 43.99
N PRO A 34 28.97 -6.08 44.18
CA PRO A 34 29.65 -6.98 45.11
C PRO A 34 30.80 -7.76 44.44
N CYS A 35 31.82 -7.06 43.92
CA CYS A 35 33.07 -7.70 43.49
C CYS A 35 34.27 -6.74 43.63
N GLY A 36 34.90 -6.74 44.81
CA GLY A 36 35.94 -5.77 45.18
C GLY A 36 37.25 -5.87 44.41
N LYS A 37 37.32 -5.27 43.21
CA LYS A 37 38.57 -4.93 42.51
C LYS A 37 38.48 -3.53 41.91
N LYS A 38 39.38 -2.63 42.33
CA LYS A 38 39.51 -1.27 41.78
C LYS A 38 40.19 -1.33 40.42
N TYR A 39 39.62 -0.65 39.42
CA TYR A 39 40.33 -0.24 38.21
C TYR A 39 40.20 1.27 38.06
N ILE A 40 41.33 1.95 37.89
CA ILE A 40 41.41 3.38 37.60
C ILE A 40 41.54 3.52 36.09
N PHE A 41 40.62 4.25 35.45
CA PHE A 41 40.76 4.63 34.05
C PHE A 41 41.29 6.06 33.97
N GLU A 42 42.60 6.21 33.74
CA GLU A 42 43.21 7.46 33.32
C GLU A 42 43.04 7.58 31.80
N VAL A 43 42.45 8.68 31.32
CA VAL A 43 42.33 8.97 29.89
C VAL A 43 43.50 9.85 29.47
N ARG A 44 44.39 9.32 28.62
CA ARG A 44 45.38 10.11 27.87
C ARG A 44 45.30 9.82 26.38
N MET A 45 45.17 10.88 25.59
CA MET A 45 45.57 10.85 24.18
C MET A 45 47.10 10.75 24.09
N THR A 46 47.63 9.96 23.14
CA THR A 46 48.37 10.46 21.95
C THR A 46 49.04 9.33 21.15
N HIS A 47 48.93 9.41 19.82
CA HIS A 47 49.87 9.03 18.74
C HIS A 47 50.79 7.78 18.79
N LEU A 48 50.74 7.05 17.65
CA LEU A 48 51.85 6.46 16.88
C LEU A 48 52.90 5.56 17.61
N LEU A 49 52.90 4.26 17.30
CA LEU A 49 53.96 3.60 16.50
C LEU A 49 53.68 2.11 16.23
N ARG A 50 54.28 1.58 15.15
CA ARG A 50 54.34 0.14 14.83
C ARG A 50 55.42 -0.55 15.69
N ILE A 51 55.24 -1.84 16.01
CA ILE A 51 56.28 -2.89 16.00
C ILE A 51 55.61 -4.29 16.07
N PRO A 52 56.13 -5.32 15.38
CA PRO A 52 55.63 -6.71 15.44
C PRO A 52 56.51 -7.65 16.31
N LEU A 53 56.17 -8.96 16.28
CA LEU A 53 56.97 -10.14 16.69
C LEU A 53 56.98 -10.61 18.16
N CYS A 54 56.08 -11.57 18.43
CA CYS A 54 56.31 -12.93 18.96
C CYS A 54 57.56 -13.30 19.80
N SER A 55 57.34 -14.13 20.84
CA SER A 55 58.10 -15.34 21.26
C SER A 55 58.54 -15.42 22.73
N HIS A 56 58.09 -16.50 23.40
CA HIS A 56 58.76 -17.28 24.46
C HIS A 56 59.25 -16.62 25.77
N CYS A 57 58.67 -17.06 26.89
CA CYS A 57 59.40 -18.01 27.76
C CYS A 57 58.45 -18.88 28.60
N PHE A 58 58.84 -20.13 28.88
CA PHE A 58 58.01 -21.15 29.54
C PHE A 58 58.72 -21.65 30.82
N SER A 59 57.93 -21.91 31.86
CA SER A 59 58.02 -23.14 32.70
C SER A 59 58.77 -23.19 34.05
N ILE A 60 58.33 -24.21 34.80
CA ILE A 60 58.93 -24.99 35.91
C ILE A 60 58.73 -24.53 37.37
N LYS A 61 57.82 -25.25 38.06
CA LYS A 61 58.15 -26.05 39.26
C LYS A 61 57.31 -27.34 39.31
N CYS A 62 57.87 -28.42 39.88
CA CYS A 62 57.53 -29.82 39.54
C CYS A 62 56.62 -30.58 40.53
N GLN A 63 56.23 -31.78 40.09
CA GLN A 63 55.42 -32.82 40.76
C GLN A 63 56.14 -33.60 41.89
N ARG A 64 55.36 -34.42 42.63
CA ARG A 64 55.73 -35.75 43.17
C ARG A 64 54.62 -36.74 42.75
N TRP A 65 54.84 -37.77 41.93
CA TRP A 65 55.35 -39.15 42.21
C TRP A 65 54.37 -40.07 43.00
N ILE A 66 54.13 -41.37 42.72
CA ILE A 66 53.99 -42.19 41.48
C ILE A 66 53.43 -43.62 41.86
N ILE A 67 52.40 -44.12 41.15
CA ILE A 67 52.05 -45.53 40.70
C ILE A 67 52.21 -46.76 41.65
N GLN A 68 51.19 -47.66 41.82
CA GLN A 68 51.04 -49.02 41.17
C GLN A 68 49.93 -49.97 41.74
N GLN A 69 49.67 -51.11 41.04
CA GLN A 69 48.73 -52.26 41.24
C GLN A 69 47.24 -52.01 40.81
N HIS A 70 46.54 -52.69 39.86
CA HIS A 70 46.42 -54.07 39.33
C HIS A 70 45.36 -54.96 40.04
N VAL A 71 44.52 -55.80 39.39
CA VAL A 71 44.10 -56.03 37.96
C VAL A 71 42.85 -56.97 37.95
N HIS A 72 41.85 -56.84 37.03
CA HIS A 72 41.16 -57.97 36.32
C HIS A 72 39.99 -57.58 35.36
N VAL A 73 40.23 -57.68 34.05
CA VAL A 73 39.49 -58.44 33.01
C VAL A 73 37.94 -58.32 32.87
N LEU A 74 37.47 -57.60 31.82
CA LEU A 74 36.85 -58.16 30.59
C LEU A 74 36.58 -57.06 29.53
N ALA A 75 36.42 -57.44 28.25
CA ALA A 75 36.53 -56.53 27.10
C ALA A 75 35.27 -56.43 26.21
N ASN A 76 34.94 -55.22 25.72
CA ASN A 76 34.87 -54.88 24.27
C ASN A 76 34.39 -53.41 24.04
N PRO A 77 34.60 -52.82 22.84
CA PRO A 77 34.81 -51.37 22.73
C PRO A 77 33.58 -50.54 22.31
N PHE A 78 33.47 -49.33 22.88
CA PHE A 78 32.81 -48.20 22.23
C PHE A 78 33.86 -47.35 21.50
N PRO A 79 33.66 -46.97 20.22
CA PRO A 79 34.56 -46.06 19.53
C PRO A 79 34.37 -44.62 20.04
N LEU A 80 35.37 -44.12 20.76
CA LEU A 80 35.51 -42.69 21.08
C LEU A 80 35.68 -41.89 19.79
N ILE A 81 34.65 -41.14 19.40
CA ILE A 81 34.78 -40.14 18.33
C ILE A 81 35.59 -38.97 18.87
N SER A 82 36.84 -38.84 18.41
CA SER A 82 37.73 -37.75 18.81
C SER A 82 37.17 -36.39 18.36
N CYS A 83 36.92 -35.49 19.32
CA CYS A 83 36.66 -34.10 19.02
C CYS A 83 37.96 -33.46 18.48
N ARG A 84 37.99 -33.09 17.19
CA ARG A 84 39.07 -32.26 16.64
C ARG A 84 38.78 -30.80 16.94
N SER A 85 39.56 -30.22 17.85
CA SER A 85 39.77 -28.78 17.90
C SER A 85 40.49 -28.33 16.62
N CYS A 86 39.76 -27.78 15.65
CA CYS A 86 40.36 -27.27 14.42
C CYS A 86 41.00 -25.89 14.64
N SER A 87 42.32 -25.87 14.80
CA SER A 87 43.17 -24.74 14.45
C SER A 87 43.92 -25.08 13.17
N ASP A 88 43.68 -24.30 12.10
CA ASP A 88 44.30 -24.32 10.77
C ASP A 88 44.46 -25.66 10.02
N SER A 89 43.58 -25.86 9.03
CA SER A 89 43.96 -26.41 7.73
C SER A 89 43.18 -25.66 6.63
N SER A 90 43.78 -25.46 5.46
CA SER A 90 43.31 -24.53 4.44
C SER A 90 41.92 -24.87 3.88
N TYR A 91 40.88 -24.24 4.40
CA TYR A 91 39.54 -24.29 3.81
C TYR A 91 39.51 -23.45 2.52
N LYS A 92 39.18 -24.09 1.39
CA LYS A 92 38.97 -23.42 0.11
C LYS A 92 37.47 -23.40 -0.20
N PRO A 93 36.84 -22.24 -0.46
CA PRO A 93 35.43 -22.18 -0.83
C PRO A 93 35.18 -22.94 -2.13
N ARG A 94 34.03 -23.60 -2.27
CA ARG A 94 33.68 -24.28 -3.53
C ARG A 94 33.32 -23.23 -4.58
N LEU A 95 34.13 -23.13 -5.63
CA LEU A 95 33.92 -22.21 -6.74
C LEU A 95 33.40 -22.96 -7.97
N ASN A 96 32.57 -22.29 -8.77
CA ASN A 96 32.22 -22.76 -10.12
C ASN A 96 33.28 -22.31 -11.16
N PRO A 97 33.20 -22.74 -12.43
CA PRO A 97 34.16 -22.38 -13.49
C PRO A 97 34.28 -20.88 -13.82
N ILE A 98 33.41 -20.03 -13.27
CA ILE A 98 33.44 -18.56 -13.41
C ILE A 98 33.73 -17.84 -12.07
N ASN A 99 34.35 -18.55 -11.12
CA ASN A 99 34.80 -18.05 -9.80
C ASN A 99 33.70 -17.56 -8.85
N ILE A 100 32.45 -18.00 -9.02
CA ILE A 100 31.36 -17.73 -8.07
C ILE A 100 31.39 -18.76 -6.95
N GLN A 101 31.30 -18.30 -5.70
CA GLN A 101 31.17 -19.15 -4.51
C GLN A 101 29.81 -19.82 -4.43
N MET A 102 29.82 -21.15 -4.46
CA MET A 102 28.66 -22.03 -4.34
C MET A 102 28.45 -22.45 -2.87
N LEU A 103 27.38 -23.18 -2.59
CA LEU A 103 27.14 -23.78 -1.26
C LEU A 103 28.35 -24.59 -0.74
N SER A 104 28.41 -24.85 0.56
CA SER A 104 29.33 -25.86 1.11
C SER A 104 29.10 -27.23 0.48
N GLN A 105 30.16 -28.06 0.43
CA GLN A 105 30.06 -29.41 -0.14
C GLN A 105 29.00 -30.24 0.59
N HIS A 106 28.96 -30.16 1.92
CA HIS A 106 28.04 -30.93 2.75
C HIS A 106 26.58 -30.45 2.63
N LEU A 107 26.29 -29.15 2.48
CA LEU A 107 24.92 -28.68 2.19
C LEU A 107 24.46 -29.05 0.78
N HIS A 108 25.34 -28.88 -0.23
CA HIS A 108 25.04 -29.30 -1.61
C HIS A 108 24.74 -30.80 -1.68
N GLU A 109 25.59 -31.60 -1.04
CA GLU A 109 25.39 -33.03 -0.95
C GLU A 109 24.08 -33.37 -0.25
N GLN A 110 23.69 -32.68 0.83
CA GLN A 110 22.43 -32.92 1.54
C GLN A 110 21.18 -32.62 0.70
N ILE A 111 21.20 -31.57 -0.13
CA ILE A 111 20.04 -31.12 -0.91
C ILE A 111 19.90 -31.89 -2.24
N PHE A 112 21.00 -32.07 -2.97
CA PHE A 112 20.98 -32.61 -4.34
C PHE A 112 21.36 -34.11 -4.38
N LYS A 113 21.03 -34.91 -3.35
CA LYS A 113 21.53 -36.29 -3.13
C LYS A 113 21.34 -37.26 -4.30
N SER A 114 20.14 -37.27 -4.89
CA SER A 114 19.69 -38.37 -5.75
C SER A 114 20.20 -38.32 -7.19
N ASP A 115 20.50 -37.13 -7.70
CA ASP A 115 20.52 -36.88 -9.15
C ASP A 115 21.92 -37.05 -9.77
N LYS A 116 22.50 -38.25 -9.61
CA LYS A 116 23.85 -38.58 -10.10
C LYS A 116 24.04 -38.29 -11.59
N ARG A 117 23.01 -38.46 -12.42
CA ARG A 117 23.06 -38.17 -13.87
C ARG A 117 23.21 -36.67 -14.14
N ARG A 118 22.49 -35.82 -13.40
CA ARG A 118 22.62 -34.36 -13.51
C ARG A 118 23.90 -33.80 -12.88
N ARG A 119 24.42 -34.44 -11.82
CA ARG A 119 25.72 -34.08 -11.20
C ARG A 119 26.92 -34.27 -12.14
N GLN A 120 26.82 -35.16 -13.13
CA GLN A 120 27.88 -35.45 -14.12
C GLN A 120 27.81 -34.55 -15.36
N MET A 121 26.78 -33.72 -15.48
CA MET A 121 26.60 -32.82 -16.61
C MET A 121 27.36 -31.51 -16.33
N GLU A 122 28.69 -31.57 -16.41
CA GLU A 122 29.51 -30.35 -16.36
C GLU A 122 29.15 -29.42 -17.54
N PRO A 123 29.18 -28.09 -17.34
CA PRO A 123 28.91 -27.15 -18.42
C PRO A 123 29.92 -27.36 -19.56
N SER A 124 29.46 -27.26 -20.82
CA SER A 124 30.38 -27.42 -21.94
C SER A 124 31.46 -26.34 -21.90
N SER A 125 32.67 -26.64 -22.39
CA SER A 125 33.74 -25.64 -22.51
C SER A 125 33.31 -24.43 -23.34
N GLU A 126 32.39 -24.63 -24.28
CA GLU A 126 31.80 -23.59 -25.11
C GLU A 126 30.88 -22.66 -24.30
N ASP A 127 30.00 -23.21 -23.45
CA ASP A 127 29.11 -22.43 -22.58
C ASP A 127 29.88 -21.63 -21.53
N ILE A 128 30.96 -22.21 -20.98
CA ILE A 128 31.88 -21.51 -20.07
C ILE A 128 32.54 -20.35 -20.80
N GLN A 129 33.06 -20.57 -22.02
CA GLN A 129 33.73 -19.53 -22.79
C GLN A 129 32.76 -18.42 -23.25
N LYS A 130 31.53 -18.77 -23.66
CA LYS A 130 30.42 -17.82 -23.93
C LYS A 130 30.10 -16.98 -22.69
N SER A 131 30.01 -17.60 -21.52
CA SER A 131 29.74 -16.92 -20.25
C SER A 131 30.88 -15.95 -19.87
N ILE A 132 32.13 -16.38 -20.00
CA ILE A 132 33.32 -15.55 -19.76
C ILE A 132 33.35 -14.36 -20.75
N GLN A 133 33.05 -14.58 -22.03
CA GLN A 133 33.01 -13.50 -23.01
C GLN A 133 31.92 -12.49 -22.67
N HIS A 134 30.70 -12.95 -22.36
CA HIS A 134 29.61 -12.08 -21.93
C HIS A 134 29.97 -11.25 -20.68
N LEU A 135 30.66 -11.85 -19.69
CA LEU A 135 31.15 -11.12 -18.51
C LEU A 135 32.28 -10.13 -18.83
N LYS A 136 33.11 -10.38 -19.85
CA LYS A 136 34.12 -9.42 -20.34
C LYS A 136 33.45 -8.24 -21.06
N ASP A 137 32.50 -8.50 -21.94
CA ASP A 137 31.78 -7.49 -22.74
C ASP A 137 31.08 -6.46 -21.83
N HIS A 138 30.61 -6.88 -20.65
CA HIS A 138 29.97 -6.03 -19.65
C HIS A 138 30.90 -5.56 -18.52
N GLY A 139 32.22 -5.79 -18.63
CA GLY A 139 33.21 -5.33 -17.65
C GLY A 139 33.05 -5.91 -16.25
N LEU A 140 32.57 -7.15 -16.13
CA LEU A 140 32.39 -7.87 -14.86
C LEU A 140 33.49 -8.92 -14.61
N TRP A 141 34.08 -9.48 -15.67
CA TRP A 141 35.15 -10.47 -15.56
C TRP A 141 36.44 -9.89 -14.96
N GLY A 142 37.10 -10.63 -14.07
CA GLY A 142 38.41 -10.27 -13.50
C GLY A 142 38.39 -9.22 -12.38
N LYS A 143 37.21 -8.80 -11.89
CA LYS A 143 37.08 -7.96 -10.70
C LYS A 143 37.36 -8.74 -9.40
N HIS A 144 37.78 -8.04 -8.35
CA HIS A 144 37.97 -8.65 -7.02
C HIS A 144 36.64 -9.18 -6.47
N VAL A 145 36.65 -10.38 -5.89
CA VAL A 145 35.49 -11.03 -5.29
C VAL A 145 35.80 -11.32 -3.83
N ASP A 146 35.04 -10.70 -2.92
CA ASP A 146 35.13 -11.03 -1.49
C ASP A 146 34.38 -12.34 -1.23
N PHE A 147 35.07 -13.35 -0.72
CA PHE A 147 34.45 -14.61 -0.33
C PHE A 147 33.73 -14.50 1.02
N LEU A 148 32.53 -15.08 1.10
CA LEU A 148 31.77 -15.16 2.34
C LEU A 148 32.30 -16.31 3.22
N PRO A 149 32.27 -16.19 4.56
CA PRO A 149 32.58 -17.31 5.44
C PRO A 149 31.69 -18.53 5.14
N GLU A 150 32.26 -19.74 5.13
CA GLU A 150 31.48 -20.93 4.78
C GLU A 150 30.38 -21.21 5.81
N VAL A 151 29.21 -21.61 5.32
CA VAL A 151 28.06 -22.04 6.13
C VAL A 151 27.90 -23.54 5.97
N ASP A 152 28.02 -24.27 7.08
CA ASP A 152 27.74 -25.71 7.11
C ASP A 152 27.03 -26.11 8.40
N PHE A 153 26.01 -26.97 8.26
CA PHE A 153 25.21 -27.55 9.33
C PHE A 153 24.38 -28.73 8.78
N LYS A 154 23.77 -29.50 9.69
CA LYS A 154 22.92 -30.64 9.32
C LYS A 154 21.49 -30.17 9.06
N LEU A 155 21.01 -30.35 7.83
CA LEU A 155 19.63 -30.04 7.46
C LEU A 155 18.64 -31.07 8.04
N PRO A 156 17.37 -30.67 8.26
CA PRO A 156 16.27 -31.59 8.47
C PRO A 156 16.19 -32.69 7.40
N LYS A 157 15.69 -33.87 7.79
CA LYS A 157 15.58 -35.02 6.88
C LYS A 157 14.52 -34.74 5.80
N LEU A 158 14.97 -34.43 4.58
CA LEU A 158 14.12 -34.30 3.41
C LEU A 158 13.44 -35.65 3.10
N TYR A 159 12.14 -35.62 2.75
CA TYR A 159 11.36 -36.85 2.51
C TYR A 159 11.42 -37.37 1.06
N GLY A 160 11.61 -36.47 0.09
CA GLY A 160 11.67 -36.84 -1.33
C GLY A 160 13.08 -37.24 -1.76
N ARG A 161 13.21 -37.90 -2.92
CA ARG A 161 14.50 -38.18 -3.57
C ARG A 161 15.19 -36.87 -3.98
N ASN A 162 14.42 -35.97 -4.57
CA ASN A 162 14.82 -34.61 -4.95
C ASN A 162 13.94 -33.55 -4.27
N ILE A 163 14.28 -32.28 -4.46
CA ILE A 163 13.62 -31.17 -3.77
C ILE A 163 12.18 -30.91 -4.24
N ASP A 164 11.84 -31.16 -5.51
CA ASP A 164 10.48 -31.08 -6.04
C ASP A 164 9.57 -32.13 -5.39
N GLU A 165 10.03 -33.37 -5.34
CA GLU A 165 9.32 -34.47 -4.67
C GLU A 165 9.18 -34.21 -3.16
N HIS A 166 10.19 -33.63 -2.51
CA HIS A 166 10.09 -33.22 -1.12
C HIS A 166 8.96 -32.20 -0.91
N PHE A 167 8.92 -31.12 -1.69
CA PHE A 167 7.87 -30.10 -1.59
C PHE A 167 6.47 -30.64 -1.92
N ARG A 168 6.35 -31.60 -2.85
CA ARG A 168 5.09 -32.31 -3.12
C ARG A 168 4.63 -33.12 -1.91
N VAL A 169 5.52 -33.90 -1.29
CA VAL A 169 5.21 -34.67 -0.07
C VAL A 169 4.84 -33.75 1.10
N LEU A 170 5.49 -32.59 1.24
CA LEU A 170 5.13 -31.59 2.27
C LEU A 170 3.71 -31.07 2.07
N ALA A 171 3.41 -30.58 0.86
CA ALA A 171 2.10 -30.01 0.58
C ALA A 171 0.99 -31.04 0.71
N ASN A 172 1.14 -32.24 0.13
CA ASN A 172 0.17 -33.32 0.26
C ASN A 172 -0.14 -33.65 1.74
N LYS A 173 0.89 -33.81 2.58
CA LYS A 173 0.70 -34.02 4.03
C LYS A 173 -0.11 -32.90 4.70
N GLN A 174 0.00 -31.66 4.24
CA GLN A 174 -0.70 -30.50 4.79
C GLN A 174 -2.10 -30.28 4.19
N SER A 175 -2.36 -30.76 2.97
CA SER A 175 -3.57 -30.43 2.19
C SER A 175 -4.45 -31.61 1.75
N ASP A 176 -3.97 -32.85 1.70
CA ASP A 176 -4.68 -33.99 1.09
C ASP A 176 -6.09 -34.20 1.68
N LYS A 177 -6.27 -34.00 2.99
CA LYS A 177 -7.60 -34.09 3.61
C LYS A 177 -8.52 -32.96 3.16
N TYR A 178 -8.02 -31.72 3.13
CA TYR A 178 -8.81 -30.56 2.67
C TYR A 178 -9.15 -30.68 1.17
N ILE A 179 -8.29 -31.29 0.34
CA ILE A 179 -8.61 -31.63 -1.06
C ILE A 179 -9.79 -32.59 -1.09
N LYS A 180 -9.73 -33.72 -0.37
CA LYS A 180 -10.84 -34.70 -0.33
C LYS A 180 -12.16 -34.12 0.17
N ILE A 181 -12.10 -33.26 1.19
CA ILE A 181 -13.27 -32.52 1.71
C ILE A 181 -13.82 -31.55 0.64
N SER A 182 -12.93 -30.84 -0.07
CA SER A 182 -13.31 -29.95 -1.17
C SER A 182 -13.94 -30.71 -2.35
N GLU A 183 -13.38 -31.87 -2.71
CA GLU A 183 -13.91 -32.77 -3.74
C GLU A 183 -15.31 -33.27 -3.36
N ALA A 184 -15.49 -33.77 -2.14
CA ALA A 184 -16.80 -34.22 -1.66
C ALA A 184 -17.86 -33.11 -1.74
N LEU A 185 -17.55 -31.90 -1.25
CA LEU A 185 -18.45 -30.74 -1.33
C LEU A 185 -18.69 -30.27 -2.78
N SER A 186 -17.69 -30.42 -3.66
CA SER A 186 -17.76 -30.04 -5.07
C SER A 186 -18.57 -31.03 -5.94
N PHE A 187 -18.72 -32.29 -5.50
CA PHE A 187 -19.50 -33.32 -6.21
C PHE A 187 -20.88 -33.55 -5.62
N GLY A 188 -21.10 -33.27 -4.34
CA GLY A 188 -22.41 -33.33 -3.70
C GLY A 188 -23.30 -32.13 -4.06
N SER A 189 -24.61 -32.38 -4.14
CA SER A 189 -25.65 -31.34 -4.20
C SER A 189 -26.05 -30.90 -2.80
N LEU A 190 -26.45 -29.64 -2.62
CA LEU A 190 -27.11 -29.20 -1.39
C LEU A 190 -28.51 -29.85 -1.28
N PRO A 191 -29.02 -30.10 -0.05
CA PRO A 191 -30.41 -30.48 0.15
C PRO A 191 -31.37 -29.33 -0.18
N THR A 192 -32.66 -29.61 -0.32
CA THR A 192 -33.69 -28.60 -0.61
C THR A 192 -33.67 -27.48 0.43
N MET A 193 -33.63 -26.22 -0.04
CA MET A 193 -33.64 -25.05 0.83
C MET A 193 -34.91 -24.98 1.70
N PRO A 194 -34.80 -24.72 3.01
CA PRO A 194 -35.94 -24.49 3.90
C PRO A 194 -36.87 -23.40 3.36
N GLN A 195 -38.18 -23.59 3.50
CA GLN A 195 -39.19 -22.60 3.10
C GLN A 195 -39.48 -21.58 4.22
N GLU A 196 -39.14 -21.92 5.46
CA GLU A 196 -39.32 -21.09 6.65
C GLU A 196 -38.11 -21.25 7.56
N TRP A 197 -37.56 -20.13 8.01
CA TRP A 197 -36.38 -20.05 8.86
C TRP A 197 -36.78 -19.79 10.31
N ALA A 198 -36.11 -20.46 11.25
CA ALA A 198 -36.34 -20.29 12.68
C ALA A 198 -35.71 -18.99 13.20
N PHE A 199 -36.54 -18.11 13.77
CA PHE A 199 -36.08 -16.91 14.47
C PHE A 199 -35.62 -17.27 15.90
N MET A 200 -34.48 -17.96 16.00
CA MET A 200 -33.90 -18.44 17.26
C MET A 200 -32.43 -18.04 17.39
N LYS A 201 -32.03 -17.61 18.59
CA LYS A 201 -30.64 -17.26 18.95
C LYS A 201 -29.69 -18.44 18.75
N GLY A 202 -28.55 -18.19 18.11
CA GLY A 202 -27.55 -19.21 17.84
C GLY A 202 -27.87 -20.04 16.60
N TRP A 203 -27.26 -21.23 16.48
CA TRP A 203 -27.39 -22.08 15.30
C TRP A 203 -28.63 -23.00 15.35
N THR A 204 -29.38 -23.01 14.25
CA THR A 204 -30.42 -24.00 13.96
C THR A 204 -30.04 -24.78 12.70
N MET A 205 -30.07 -26.11 12.79
CA MET A 205 -29.86 -27.05 11.69
C MET A 205 -31.21 -27.50 11.12
N TYR A 206 -31.28 -27.60 9.79
CA TYR A 206 -32.41 -28.10 9.02
C TYR A 206 -31.95 -29.34 8.26
N ASP A 207 -32.47 -30.51 8.62
CA ASP A 207 -32.12 -31.76 7.93
C ASP A 207 -32.80 -31.85 6.54
N GLY A 208 -32.40 -32.84 5.73
CA GLY A 208 -33.01 -33.10 4.42
C GLY A 208 -34.51 -33.49 4.44
N SER A 209 -35.12 -33.65 5.62
CA SER A 209 -36.57 -33.84 5.81
C SER A 209 -37.29 -32.54 6.25
N GLY A 210 -36.54 -31.46 6.50
CA GLY A 210 -37.04 -30.18 6.98
C GLY A 210 -37.15 -30.05 8.51
N ASN A 211 -36.66 -31.02 9.30
CA ASN A 211 -36.72 -30.93 10.76
C ASN A 211 -35.72 -29.89 11.28
N GLN A 212 -36.20 -29.01 12.17
CA GLN A 212 -35.40 -27.95 12.80
C GLN A 212 -34.83 -28.45 14.14
N THR A 213 -33.52 -28.27 14.36
CA THR A 213 -32.86 -28.62 15.63
C THR A 213 -31.82 -27.56 16.03
N ALA A 214 -31.83 -27.13 17.29
CA ALA A 214 -30.81 -26.22 17.80
C ALA A 214 -29.47 -26.96 18.01
N VAL A 215 -28.36 -26.35 17.58
CA VAL A 215 -27.00 -26.91 17.69
C VAL A 215 -26.01 -25.85 18.18
N ASP A 216 -24.87 -26.24 18.74
CA ASP A 216 -23.83 -25.29 19.16
C ASP A 216 -23.05 -24.70 17.97
N TYR A 217 -22.85 -25.48 16.90
CA TYR A 217 -22.10 -25.12 15.68
C TYR A 217 -22.38 -26.17 14.57
N PRO A 218 -22.10 -25.88 13.28
CA PRO A 218 -22.34 -26.82 12.17
C PRO A 218 -21.55 -28.14 12.31
N LEU A 219 -22.19 -29.28 12.02
CA LEU A 219 -21.67 -30.61 12.40
C LEU A 219 -20.70 -31.22 11.38
N GLU A 220 -20.85 -30.93 10.10
CA GLU A 220 -20.04 -31.54 9.01
C GLU A 220 -18.56 -31.09 9.01
N GLU A 221 -17.75 -31.74 8.16
CA GLU A 221 -16.35 -31.33 7.93
C GLU A 221 -16.20 -30.22 6.88
N ALA A 222 -17.22 -30.01 6.04
CA ALA A 222 -17.26 -29.00 4.99
C ALA A 222 -18.59 -28.24 5.03
N VAL A 223 -18.53 -26.91 4.99
CA VAL A 223 -19.70 -26.06 4.78
C VAL A 223 -19.39 -24.92 3.80
N VAL A 224 -20.39 -24.52 3.02
CA VAL A 224 -20.44 -23.19 2.40
C VAL A 224 -21.09 -22.23 3.39
N PHE A 225 -20.57 -21.01 3.53
CA PHE A 225 -20.91 -20.08 4.61
C PHE A 225 -20.86 -18.62 4.15
N ASP A 226 -21.79 -17.81 4.64
CA ASP A 226 -21.90 -16.37 4.38
C ASP A 226 -22.48 -15.66 5.63
N VAL A 227 -22.05 -14.41 5.88
CA VAL A 227 -22.43 -13.62 7.07
C VAL A 227 -22.85 -12.21 6.66
N GLU A 228 -24.05 -11.78 7.06
CA GLU A 228 -24.51 -10.40 6.92
C GLU A 228 -24.47 -9.63 8.24
N CYS A 229 -24.10 -8.36 8.14
CA CYS A 229 -23.87 -7.45 9.26
C CYS A 229 -24.62 -6.13 9.03
N LEU A 230 -25.49 -5.76 9.97
CA LEU A 230 -26.20 -4.50 9.95
C LEU A 230 -25.23 -3.33 10.24
N MET A 231 -24.90 -2.57 9.21
CA MET A 231 -23.87 -1.51 9.25
C MET A 231 -24.19 -0.38 10.24
N ALA A 232 -25.47 -0.15 10.55
CA ALA A 232 -25.92 0.83 11.55
C ALA A 232 -25.50 0.45 12.98
N GLU A 233 -25.42 -0.85 13.28
CA GLU A 233 -25.03 -1.39 14.59
C GLU A 233 -23.51 -1.61 14.73
N GLY A 234 -22.77 -1.43 13.63
CA GLY A 234 -21.31 -1.56 13.58
C GLY A 234 -20.80 -2.94 13.17
N ASN A 235 -19.67 -3.36 13.73
CA ASN A 235 -18.94 -4.58 13.32
C ASN A 235 -19.44 -5.84 14.07
N PHE A 236 -20.76 -6.05 14.14
CA PHE A 236 -21.37 -7.22 14.79
C PHE A 236 -22.08 -8.12 13.78
N PRO A 237 -21.90 -9.45 13.83
CA PRO A 237 -22.63 -10.36 12.97
C PRO A 237 -24.12 -10.32 13.34
N THR A 238 -24.99 -10.23 12.33
CA THR A 238 -26.44 -10.09 12.52
C THR A 238 -27.16 -11.39 12.15
N LEU A 239 -26.88 -11.91 10.95
CA LEU A 239 -27.37 -13.18 10.43
C LEU A 239 -26.24 -13.93 9.74
N ALA A 240 -26.30 -15.26 9.74
CA ALA A 240 -25.44 -16.07 8.90
C ALA A 240 -26.15 -17.34 8.42
N VAL A 241 -25.74 -17.84 7.26
CA VAL A 241 -26.22 -19.12 6.70
C VAL A 241 -25.03 -20.02 6.44
N ALA A 242 -25.18 -21.32 6.74
CA ALA A 242 -24.28 -22.35 6.25
C ALA A 242 -25.06 -23.47 5.56
N ALA A 243 -24.41 -24.15 4.62
CA ALA A 243 -24.95 -25.33 3.95
C ALA A 243 -23.88 -26.40 3.75
N SER A 244 -24.25 -27.66 3.98
CA SER A 244 -23.47 -28.85 3.64
C SER A 244 -24.23 -29.72 2.63
N THR A 245 -23.68 -30.88 2.28
CA THR A 245 -24.40 -31.88 1.47
C THR A 245 -25.55 -32.56 2.22
N GLU A 246 -25.58 -32.43 3.55
CA GLU A 246 -26.52 -33.14 4.43
C GLU A 246 -27.60 -32.23 5.03
N ALA A 247 -27.26 -30.95 5.31
CA ALA A 247 -28.13 -30.03 6.04
C ALA A 247 -27.91 -28.55 5.66
N TRP A 248 -28.96 -27.74 5.87
CA TRP A 248 -28.87 -26.28 5.95
C TRP A 248 -28.72 -25.83 7.41
N TYR A 249 -28.19 -24.63 7.62
CA TYR A 249 -28.04 -24.02 8.93
C TYR A 249 -28.31 -22.52 8.87
N SER A 250 -29.04 -21.99 9.86
CA SER A 250 -29.19 -20.55 10.10
C SER A 250 -28.60 -20.18 11.46
N TRP A 251 -27.98 -19.00 11.54
CA TRP A 251 -27.53 -18.41 12.79
C TRP A 251 -28.16 -17.04 12.97
N CYS A 252 -28.82 -16.80 14.11
CA CYS A 252 -29.31 -15.48 14.49
C CYS A 252 -28.49 -14.91 15.66
N SER A 253 -28.12 -13.63 15.54
CA SER A 253 -27.46 -12.89 16.61
C SER A 253 -28.36 -12.71 17.83
N GLU A 254 -27.79 -12.79 19.01
CA GLU A 254 -28.44 -12.47 20.29
C GLU A 254 -29.06 -11.06 20.27
N ARG A 255 -28.38 -10.10 19.64
CA ARG A 255 -28.82 -8.71 19.48
C ARG A 255 -30.02 -8.53 18.56
N LEU A 256 -30.25 -9.46 17.64
CA LEU A 256 -31.42 -9.43 16.76
C LEU A 256 -32.67 -9.91 17.49
N VAL A 257 -32.53 -10.97 18.30
CA VAL A 257 -33.63 -11.65 19.00
C VAL A 257 -34.03 -10.95 20.30
N GLU A 258 -33.09 -10.34 21.03
CA GLU A 258 -33.36 -9.70 22.32
C GLU A 258 -33.49 -8.16 22.18
N GLU A 259 -34.57 -7.58 22.68
CA GLU A 259 -34.86 -6.13 22.54
C GLU A 259 -34.06 -5.22 23.50
N HIS A 260 -33.47 -5.76 24.57
CA HIS A 260 -33.00 -4.98 25.73
C HIS A 260 -31.58 -5.34 26.16
N LEU A 261 -30.60 -5.14 25.27
CA LEU A 261 -29.19 -5.39 25.55
C LEU A 261 -28.34 -4.11 25.47
N SER A 262 -28.05 -3.52 26.63
CA SER A 262 -26.97 -2.54 26.77
C SER A 262 -25.62 -3.30 26.82
N LEU A 263 -24.97 -3.46 25.67
CA LEU A 263 -23.71 -4.19 25.57
C LEU A 263 -22.48 -3.27 25.47
N SER A 264 -21.34 -3.83 25.88
CA SER A 264 -20.03 -3.19 25.85
C SER A 264 -19.71 -2.59 24.46
N PRO A 265 -19.04 -1.43 24.38
CA PRO A 265 -18.57 -0.88 23.11
C PRO A 265 -17.46 -1.70 22.44
N ARG A 266 -16.97 -2.76 23.09
CA ARG A 266 -15.89 -3.63 22.60
C ARG A 266 -16.44 -5.00 22.22
N ILE A 267 -16.09 -5.48 21.03
CA ILE A 267 -16.41 -6.83 20.55
C ILE A 267 -15.57 -7.85 21.32
N THR A 268 -16.22 -8.91 21.81
CA THR A 268 -15.58 -10.05 22.46
C THR A 268 -15.84 -11.34 21.67
N PRO A 269 -15.11 -12.45 21.93
CA PRO A 269 -15.42 -13.76 21.34
C PRO A 269 -16.81 -14.31 21.68
N ALA A 270 -17.55 -13.71 22.62
CA ALA A 270 -18.94 -14.08 22.90
C ALA A 270 -19.93 -13.45 21.91
N ASP A 271 -19.59 -12.29 21.31
CA ASP A 271 -20.39 -11.61 20.28
C ASP A 271 -20.22 -12.25 18.87
N LEU A 272 -19.42 -13.31 18.75
CA LEU A 272 -18.98 -13.89 17.49
C LEU A 272 -19.56 -15.28 17.22
N ILE A 273 -19.61 -15.65 15.94
CA ILE A 273 -20.21 -16.91 15.48
C ILE A 273 -19.30 -18.09 15.88
N PRO A 274 -19.78 -19.06 16.69
CA PRO A 274 -19.03 -20.28 16.99
C PRO A 274 -19.06 -21.25 15.80
N MET A 275 -17.92 -21.83 15.44
CA MET A 275 -17.82 -22.81 14.34
C MET A 275 -17.17 -24.15 14.76
N GLU A 276 -16.59 -24.23 15.95
CA GLU A 276 -15.92 -25.44 16.47
C GLU A 276 -16.13 -25.67 17.97
N THR A 277 -16.58 -24.66 18.72
CA THR A 277 -16.63 -24.66 20.19
C THR A 277 -17.99 -24.24 20.73
N THR A 278 -18.39 -24.85 21.84
CA THR A 278 -19.59 -24.43 22.59
C THR A 278 -19.34 -23.10 23.32
N ASN A 279 -20.41 -22.45 23.78
CA ASN A 279 -20.28 -21.20 24.53
C ASN A 279 -19.62 -21.36 25.91
N SER A 280 -19.62 -22.56 26.49
CA SER A 280 -18.94 -22.88 27.76
C SER A 280 -17.47 -23.31 27.61
N PHE A 281 -16.93 -23.33 26.38
CA PHE A 281 -15.58 -23.78 26.10
C PHE A 281 -14.50 -22.92 26.77
N ARG A 282 -13.48 -23.57 27.34
CA ARG A 282 -12.29 -22.93 27.90
C ARG A 282 -11.04 -23.51 27.23
N LEU A 283 -10.08 -22.67 26.84
CA LEU A 283 -8.82 -23.16 26.28
C LEU A 283 -8.04 -23.96 27.34
N SER A 284 -7.99 -25.28 27.15
CA SER A 284 -7.05 -26.17 27.82
C SER A 284 -5.94 -26.59 26.86
N GLU A 285 -4.79 -27.02 27.39
CA GLU A 285 -3.62 -27.39 26.58
C GLU A 285 -3.81 -28.70 25.79
N SER A 286 -4.95 -29.38 25.94
CA SER A 286 -5.26 -30.70 25.36
C SER A 286 -6.44 -30.71 24.37
N VAL A 287 -6.79 -29.56 23.77
CA VAL A 287 -7.88 -29.49 22.78
C VAL A 287 -7.42 -30.05 21.43
N ARG A 288 -8.08 -31.12 20.97
CA ARG A 288 -7.80 -31.78 19.69
C ARG A 288 -8.70 -31.22 18.58
N TRP A 289 -8.22 -30.18 17.89
CA TRP A 289 -8.90 -29.61 16.72
C TRP A 289 -9.10 -30.63 15.59
N LYS A 290 -10.30 -30.63 14.99
CA LYS A 290 -10.61 -31.37 13.76
C LYS A 290 -10.27 -30.51 12.54
N GLU A 291 -9.86 -31.16 11.45
CA GLU A 291 -9.65 -30.49 10.17
C GLU A 291 -10.99 -30.26 9.50
N ARG A 292 -11.33 -28.99 9.26
CA ARG A 292 -12.60 -28.52 8.69
C ARG A 292 -12.35 -27.52 7.56
N LEU A 293 -13.28 -27.44 6.62
CA LEU A 293 -13.25 -26.52 5.50
C LEU A 293 -14.49 -25.62 5.50
N VAL A 294 -14.27 -24.32 5.40
CA VAL A 294 -15.33 -23.32 5.19
C VAL A 294 -15.11 -22.66 3.83
N VAL A 295 -16.12 -22.69 2.97
CA VAL A 295 -16.09 -22.08 1.64
C VAL A 295 -17.00 -20.85 1.62
N GLY A 296 -16.52 -19.73 1.09
CA GLY A 296 -17.31 -18.50 0.97
C GLY A 296 -16.91 -17.71 -0.28
N HIS A 297 -17.73 -16.73 -0.70
CA HIS A 297 -17.37 -15.89 -1.84
C HIS A 297 -16.45 -14.72 -1.49
N ASN A 298 -16.49 -14.21 -0.26
CA ASN A 298 -15.46 -13.33 0.27
C ASN A 298 -15.07 -13.81 1.67
N VAL A 299 -14.72 -15.10 1.78
CA VAL A 299 -14.55 -15.83 3.04
C VAL A 299 -13.63 -15.15 4.06
N SER A 300 -12.76 -14.23 3.63
CA SER A 300 -11.90 -13.44 4.51
C SER A 300 -12.68 -12.42 5.37
N PHE A 301 -13.80 -11.90 4.87
CA PHE A 301 -14.77 -11.10 5.60
C PHE A 301 -15.53 -11.98 6.60
N ASP A 302 -16.13 -13.07 6.14
CA ASP A 302 -16.92 -14.01 6.95
C ASP A 302 -16.07 -14.59 8.09
N ARG A 303 -14.82 -14.96 7.80
CA ARG A 303 -13.81 -15.41 8.78
C ARG A 303 -13.58 -14.41 9.91
N SER A 304 -13.71 -13.10 9.67
CA SER A 304 -13.51 -12.09 10.71
C SER A 304 -14.62 -12.07 11.77
N PHE A 305 -15.73 -12.78 11.53
CA PHE A 305 -16.84 -12.94 12.48
C PHE A 305 -16.85 -14.30 13.20
N ILE A 306 -15.88 -15.17 12.93
CA ILE A 306 -15.78 -16.51 13.54
C ILE A 306 -14.95 -16.46 14.82
N LYS A 307 -15.56 -16.87 15.93
CA LYS A 307 -15.02 -16.87 17.30
C LYS A 307 -13.62 -17.47 17.42
N GLU A 308 -13.44 -18.71 16.94
CA GLU A 308 -12.22 -19.47 17.20
C GLU A 308 -10.98 -18.97 16.43
N GLN A 309 -11.18 -18.10 15.43
CA GLN A 309 -10.08 -17.54 14.63
C GLN A 309 -9.20 -16.59 15.42
N TYR A 310 -9.78 -15.93 16.44
CA TYR A 310 -9.12 -14.97 17.32
C TYR A 310 -8.26 -15.61 18.41
N PHE A 311 -8.43 -16.90 18.70
CA PHE A 311 -7.57 -17.64 19.63
C PHE A 311 -6.12 -17.63 19.14
N LEU A 312 -5.16 -17.34 20.04
CA LEU A 312 -3.74 -17.18 19.68
C LEU A 312 -3.18 -18.42 18.96
N LYS A 313 -3.48 -19.61 19.50
CA LYS A 313 -3.25 -20.90 18.84
C LYS A 313 -4.44 -21.20 17.95
N GLY A 314 -4.27 -20.95 16.65
CA GLY A 314 -5.32 -21.16 15.65
C GLY A 314 -5.75 -22.63 15.53
N THR A 315 -6.97 -22.82 15.06
CA THR A 315 -7.57 -24.15 14.89
C THR A 315 -7.09 -24.85 13.62
N LYS A 316 -7.65 -26.03 13.35
CA LYS A 316 -7.47 -26.74 12.08
C LYS A 316 -8.60 -26.50 11.07
N THR A 317 -9.47 -25.50 11.30
CA THR A 317 -10.32 -24.99 10.22
C THR A 317 -9.47 -24.25 9.20
N ARG A 318 -9.79 -24.40 7.92
CA ARG A 318 -9.22 -23.63 6.81
C ARG A 318 -10.34 -23.06 5.94
N PHE A 319 -10.04 -21.94 5.31
CA PHE A 319 -11.00 -21.17 4.52
C PHE A 319 -10.60 -21.19 3.06
N LEU A 320 -11.59 -21.31 2.18
CA LEU A 320 -11.40 -21.33 0.74
C LEU A 320 -12.34 -20.33 0.07
N ASP A 321 -11.76 -19.45 -0.72
CA ASP A 321 -12.40 -18.23 -1.22
C ASP A 321 -12.73 -18.40 -2.71
N THR A 322 -14.02 -18.43 -3.07
CA THR A 322 -14.43 -18.60 -4.47
C THR A 322 -14.11 -17.38 -5.34
N LEU A 323 -14.02 -16.17 -4.78
CA LEU A 323 -13.51 -14.99 -5.48
C LEU A 323 -12.01 -15.14 -5.77
N SER A 324 -11.20 -15.61 -4.81
CA SER A 324 -9.78 -15.93 -5.05
C SER A 324 -9.60 -17.03 -6.10
N LEU A 325 -10.39 -18.11 -6.05
CA LEU A 325 -10.38 -19.17 -7.06
C LEU A 325 -10.74 -18.62 -8.45
N HIS A 326 -11.81 -17.84 -8.55
CA HIS A 326 -12.22 -17.18 -9.78
C HIS A 326 -11.13 -16.24 -10.31
N MET A 327 -10.54 -15.40 -9.46
CA MET A 327 -9.48 -14.47 -9.86
C MET A 327 -8.24 -15.17 -10.42
N ALA A 328 -7.87 -16.32 -9.85
CA ALA A 328 -6.77 -17.14 -10.34
C ALA A 328 -7.10 -17.86 -11.68
N VAL A 329 -8.34 -18.32 -11.87
CA VAL A 329 -8.76 -19.12 -13.04
C VAL A 329 -9.22 -18.24 -14.21
N SER A 330 -10.08 -17.25 -13.95
CA SER A 330 -10.81 -16.45 -14.93
C SER A 330 -10.85 -14.95 -14.61
N GLY A 331 -10.02 -14.43 -13.69
CA GLY A 331 -10.03 -13.01 -13.32
C GLY A 331 -9.55 -12.05 -14.42
N LEU A 332 -10.03 -10.80 -14.37
CA LEU A 332 -9.64 -9.70 -15.27
C LEU A 332 -8.52 -8.83 -14.67
N THR A 333 -7.64 -8.29 -15.52
CA THR A 333 -6.78 -7.13 -15.17
C THR A 333 -7.62 -5.86 -15.02
N THR A 334 -7.10 -4.82 -14.36
CA THR A 334 -7.81 -3.55 -14.15
C THR A 334 -8.26 -2.92 -15.47
N TYR A 335 -7.37 -2.89 -16.46
CA TYR A 335 -7.69 -2.39 -17.81
C TYR A 335 -8.72 -3.26 -18.54
N GLN A 336 -8.62 -4.59 -18.47
CA GLN A 336 -9.64 -5.47 -19.04
C GLN A 336 -11.02 -5.32 -18.36
N ARG A 337 -11.05 -5.10 -17.04
CA ARG A 337 -12.28 -4.83 -16.28
C ARG A 337 -12.94 -3.52 -16.72
N ALA A 338 -12.15 -2.47 -16.95
CA ALA A 338 -12.65 -1.20 -17.49
C ALA A 338 -13.26 -1.37 -18.89
N LEU A 339 -12.60 -2.13 -19.78
CA LEU A 339 -13.14 -2.47 -21.10
C LEU A 339 -14.44 -3.30 -21.03
N TRP A 340 -14.50 -4.30 -20.14
CA TRP A 340 -15.69 -5.15 -19.93
C TRP A 340 -16.89 -4.35 -19.40
N LEU A 341 -16.64 -3.43 -18.46
CA LEU A 341 -17.68 -2.51 -17.95
C LEU A 341 -18.19 -1.57 -19.04
N ALA A 342 -17.30 -1.01 -19.86
CA ALA A 342 -17.68 -0.13 -20.96
C ALA A 342 -18.46 -0.85 -22.08
N ASP A 343 -18.23 -2.16 -22.24
CA ASP A 343 -18.97 -3.01 -23.16
C ASP A 343 -20.44 -3.15 -22.75
N ARG A 344 -20.67 -3.60 -21.51
CA ARG A 344 -22.01 -3.88 -20.98
C ARG A 344 -22.83 -2.63 -20.60
N THR A 345 -22.18 -1.49 -20.35
CA THR A 345 -22.88 -0.23 -20.04
C THR A 345 -23.25 0.61 -21.27
N GLY A 346 -22.90 0.16 -22.49
CA GLY A 346 -23.25 0.85 -23.74
C GLY A 346 -22.56 2.21 -23.96
N LYS A 347 -21.65 2.64 -23.06
CA LYS A 347 -21.03 3.98 -23.05
C LYS A 347 -19.95 4.21 -24.12
N GLY A 348 -20.10 3.62 -25.31
CA GLY A 348 -19.31 3.92 -26.51
C GLY A 348 -17.81 3.60 -26.48
N ALA A 349 -17.21 3.25 -25.33
CA ALA A 349 -15.77 3.01 -25.26
C ALA A 349 -15.33 1.72 -25.96
N LYS A 350 -16.22 0.71 -26.11
CA LYS A 350 -16.00 -0.41 -27.04
C LYS A 350 -15.81 0.11 -28.46
N THR A 351 -16.69 0.99 -28.93
CA THR A 351 -16.62 1.64 -30.24
C THR A 351 -15.37 2.49 -30.37
N GLN A 352 -14.96 3.21 -29.32
CA GLN A 352 -13.75 4.05 -29.33
C GLN A 352 -12.45 3.22 -29.32
N TYR A 353 -12.41 2.09 -28.59
CA TYR A 353 -11.30 1.11 -28.64
C TYR A 353 -11.20 0.47 -30.01
N LEU A 354 -12.31 -0.02 -30.56
CA LEU A 354 -12.38 -0.63 -31.89
C LEU A 354 -12.00 0.38 -32.99
N ALA A 355 -12.50 1.61 -32.94
CA ALA A 355 -12.20 2.66 -33.92
C ALA A 355 -10.73 3.11 -33.88
N LYS A 356 -10.15 3.33 -32.70
CA LYS A 356 -8.72 3.68 -32.56
C LYS A 356 -7.76 2.57 -33.01
N LYS A 357 -8.19 1.29 -32.97
CA LYS A 357 -7.38 0.16 -33.45
C LYS A 357 -7.60 -0.13 -34.95
N ALA A 358 -8.81 0.07 -35.46
CA ALA A 358 -9.13 -0.13 -36.88
C ALA A 358 -8.32 0.78 -37.82
N SER A 359 -7.87 1.95 -37.35
CA SER A 359 -7.03 2.88 -38.11
C SER A 359 -5.54 2.51 -38.22
N LYS A 360 -5.05 1.49 -37.50
CA LYS A 360 -3.64 1.03 -37.55
C LYS A 360 -3.57 -0.49 -37.78
N LYS A 361 -3.41 -0.91 -39.04
CA LYS A 361 -3.14 -2.32 -39.44
C LYS A 361 -1.63 -2.62 -39.39
N PRO A 362 -1.20 -3.85 -39.00
CA PRO A 362 -1.56 -5.07 -39.76
C PRO A 362 -2.05 -6.28 -38.95
N ALA A 363 -2.28 -6.18 -37.63
CA ALA A 363 -2.53 -7.33 -36.75
C ALA A 363 -4.02 -7.75 -36.59
N GLY A 364 -4.79 -7.79 -37.68
CA GLY A 364 -6.19 -8.26 -37.67
C GLY A 364 -7.18 -7.41 -36.84
N PRO A 365 -8.44 -7.85 -36.67
CA PRO A 365 -9.36 -7.26 -35.71
C PRO A 365 -9.01 -7.70 -34.27
N PRO A 366 -9.15 -6.82 -33.26
CA PRO A 366 -8.92 -7.19 -31.86
C PRO A 366 -9.89 -8.28 -31.40
N SER A 367 -9.40 -9.23 -30.61
CA SER A 367 -10.20 -10.37 -30.17
C SER A 367 -11.16 -9.97 -29.04
N THR A 368 -12.44 -10.29 -29.19
CA THR A 368 -13.46 -10.16 -28.15
C THR A 368 -13.64 -11.43 -27.31
N LYS A 369 -13.05 -12.56 -27.72
CA LYS A 369 -13.28 -13.92 -27.13
C LYS A 369 -12.90 -14.07 -25.64
N TRP A 370 -12.28 -13.06 -25.05
CA TRP A 370 -11.94 -13.01 -23.62
C TRP A 370 -13.02 -12.31 -22.77
N LEU A 371 -13.92 -11.52 -23.37
CA LEU A 371 -15.04 -10.87 -22.66
C LEU A 371 -16.05 -11.90 -22.14
N ASP A 372 -16.35 -12.91 -22.96
CA ASP A 372 -17.27 -14.00 -22.63
C ASP A 372 -16.60 -15.12 -21.80
N ALA A 373 -15.32 -14.97 -21.48
CA ALA A 373 -14.50 -15.98 -20.80
C ALA A 373 -14.38 -15.77 -19.27
N SER A 374 -14.92 -14.65 -18.80
CA SER A 374 -14.41 -13.94 -17.63
C SER A 374 -15.41 -12.89 -17.15
N SER A 375 -15.32 -12.49 -15.88
CA SER A 375 -16.22 -11.54 -15.24
C SER A 375 -15.47 -10.66 -14.21
N PRO A 376 -16.10 -9.59 -13.72
CA PRO A 376 -15.70 -8.93 -12.48
C PRO A 376 -15.89 -9.84 -11.25
N ASN A 377 -15.34 -9.38 -10.13
CA ASN A 377 -15.13 -10.18 -8.94
C ASN A 377 -16.36 -10.36 -8.03
N ASN A 378 -17.53 -9.77 -8.34
CA ASN A 378 -18.69 -9.84 -7.44
C ASN A 378 -19.50 -11.13 -7.68
N LEU A 379 -20.12 -11.66 -6.63
CA LEU A 379 -20.81 -12.96 -6.68
C LEU A 379 -21.87 -13.02 -7.80
N ALA A 380 -22.61 -11.93 -8.04
CA ALA A 380 -23.65 -11.93 -9.08
C ALA A 380 -23.08 -12.09 -10.51
N ASP A 381 -21.96 -11.43 -10.82
CA ASP A 381 -21.30 -11.57 -12.13
C ASP A 381 -20.47 -12.85 -12.26
N VAL A 382 -19.92 -13.37 -11.15
CA VAL A 382 -19.21 -14.67 -11.11
C VAL A 382 -20.19 -15.84 -11.21
N TYR A 383 -21.34 -15.75 -10.54
CA TYR A 383 -22.44 -16.71 -10.65
C TYR A 383 -22.98 -16.75 -12.08
N ALA A 384 -23.27 -15.60 -12.69
CA ALA A 384 -23.71 -15.56 -14.09
C ALA A 384 -22.73 -16.24 -15.06
N LEU A 385 -21.41 -16.14 -14.83
CA LEU A 385 -20.39 -16.79 -15.65
C LEU A 385 -20.37 -18.34 -15.54
N TYR A 386 -20.81 -18.91 -14.42
CA TYR A 386 -20.77 -20.36 -14.16
C TYR A 386 -22.14 -21.03 -14.03
N SER A 387 -23.21 -20.24 -13.90
CA SER A 387 -24.60 -20.70 -14.01
C SER A 387 -24.92 -21.20 -15.41
N ARG A 388 -25.83 -22.16 -15.51
CA ARG A 388 -26.24 -22.77 -16.79
C ARG A 388 -27.02 -21.79 -17.67
N ASP A 389 -27.79 -20.90 -17.04
CA ASP A 389 -28.74 -20.00 -17.70
C ASP A 389 -28.23 -18.56 -17.81
N ASN A 390 -26.99 -18.30 -17.34
CA ASN A 390 -26.38 -16.96 -17.26
C ASN A 390 -27.25 -15.94 -16.50
N GLU A 391 -28.09 -16.44 -15.59
CA GLU A 391 -28.91 -15.64 -14.67
C GLU A 391 -28.03 -14.89 -13.67
N ARG A 392 -28.45 -13.68 -13.32
CA ARG A 392 -27.74 -12.80 -12.39
C ARG A 392 -28.53 -12.68 -11.09
N LEU A 393 -27.88 -12.93 -9.97
CA LEU A 393 -28.48 -12.82 -8.63
C LEU A 393 -29.05 -11.41 -8.41
N ASP A 394 -30.27 -11.33 -7.89
CA ASP A 394 -30.76 -10.10 -7.30
C ASP A 394 -30.04 -9.83 -5.97
N LYS A 395 -29.60 -8.59 -5.78
CA LYS A 395 -28.94 -8.09 -4.57
C LYS A 395 -29.60 -6.84 -4.01
N SER A 396 -30.83 -6.52 -4.43
CA SER A 396 -31.62 -5.41 -3.93
C SER A 396 -31.81 -5.42 -2.40
N LYS A 397 -32.18 -6.58 -1.84
CA LYS A 397 -32.40 -6.77 -0.39
C LYS A 397 -31.17 -6.56 0.50
N ARG A 398 -29.97 -6.49 -0.09
CA ARG A 398 -28.74 -6.17 0.65
C ARG A 398 -28.77 -4.77 1.27
N ASP A 399 -29.47 -3.83 0.64
CA ASP A 399 -29.50 -2.43 1.10
C ASP A 399 -30.12 -2.27 2.49
N THR A 400 -30.96 -3.22 2.94
CA THR A 400 -31.47 -3.28 4.32
C THR A 400 -30.34 -3.44 5.36
N PHE A 401 -29.34 -4.28 5.11
CA PHE A 401 -28.17 -4.40 6.01
C PHE A 401 -27.22 -3.19 5.93
N VAL A 402 -27.25 -2.43 4.84
CA VAL A 402 -26.34 -1.29 4.63
C VAL A 402 -26.92 0.01 5.19
N THR A 403 -28.23 0.21 5.10
CA THR A 403 -28.91 1.50 5.40
C THR A 403 -30.14 1.39 6.29
N GLY A 404 -30.66 0.18 6.55
CA GLY A 404 -31.80 -0.05 7.43
C GLY A 404 -31.43 -0.07 8.91
N THR A 405 -32.43 -0.44 9.71
CA THR A 405 -32.39 -0.55 11.17
C THR A 405 -32.56 -1.99 11.63
N MET A 406 -32.35 -2.27 12.93
CA MET A 406 -32.58 -3.61 13.48
C MET A 406 -34.05 -4.05 13.33
N GLU A 407 -34.98 -3.10 13.35
CA GLU A 407 -36.41 -3.39 13.22
C GLU A 407 -36.78 -3.81 11.79
N ASP A 408 -36.18 -3.18 10.78
CA ASP A 408 -36.33 -3.59 9.37
C ASP A 408 -35.79 -5.01 9.14
N VAL A 409 -34.72 -5.40 9.85
CA VAL A 409 -34.17 -6.77 9.80
C VAL A 409 -35.10 -7.79 10.48
N ARG A 410 -35.84 -7.37 11.52
CA ARG A 410 -36.85 -8.21 12.18
C ARG A 410 -38.11 -8.37 11.33
N SER A 411 -38.60 -7.30 10.70
CA SER A 411 -39.81 -7.36 9.85
C SER A 411 -39.59 -8.22 8.61
N ASP A 412 -38.45 -8.07 7.94
CA ASP A 412 -38.14 -8.75 6.68
C ASP A 412 -37.34 -10.06 6.88
N PHE A 413 -37.23 -10.57 8.12
CA PHE A 413 -36.33 -11.67 8.49
C PHE A 413 -36.38 -12.88 7.55
N GLN A 414 -37.57 -13.36 7.18
CA GLN A 414 -37.72 -14.53 6.30
C GLN A 414 -37.17 -14.28 4.89
N GLU A 415 -37.38 -13.08 4.34
CA GLU A 415 -36.86 -12.70 3.02
C GLU A 415 -35.35 -12.47 3.06
N LEU A 416 -34.84 -11.85 4.12
CA LEU A 416 -33.41 -11.61 4.33
C LEU A 416 -32.63 -12.90 4.56
N MET A 417 -33.17 -13.85 5.33
CA MET A 417 -32.57 -15.18 5.49
C MET A 417 -32.57 -15.96 4.18
N SER A 418 -33.67 -15.90 3.42
CA SER A 418 -33.75 -16.52 2.09
C SER A 418 -32.80 -15.86 1.08
N TYR A 419 -32.52 -14.56 1.21
CA TYR A 419 -31.48 -13.86 0.46
C TYR A 419 -30.08 -14.39 0.80
N CYS A 420 -29.74 -14.48 2.09
CA CYS A 420 -28.45 -15.04 2.54
C CYS A 420 -28.27 -16.50 2.06
N ALA A 421 -29.33 -17.31 2.13
CA ALA A 421 -29.30 -18.69 1.67
C ALA A 421 -29.10 -18.83 0.15
N LYS A 422 -29.66 -17.92 -0.65
CA LYS A 422 -29.39 -17.86 -2.10
C LYS A 422 -27.94 -17.48 -2.42
N ASP A 423 -27.31 -16.61 -1.63
CA ASP A 423 -25.89 -16.29 -1.79
C ASP A 423 -24.98 -17.49 -1.43
N VAL A 424 -25.36 -18.27 -0.41
CA VAL A 424 -24.69 -19.55 -0.07
C VAL A 424 -24.89 -20.60 -1.18
N GLU A 425 -26.10 -20.77 -1.70
CA GLU A 425 -26.40 -21.66 -2.84
C GLU A 425 -25.60 -21.27 -4.08
N ALA A 426 -25.62 -19.98 -4.46
CA ALA A 426 -24.86 -19.46 -5.57
C ALA A 426 -23.34 -19.66 -5.39
N THR A 427 -22.84 -19.51 -4.16
CA THR A 427 -21.44 -19.77 -3.81
C THR A 427 -21.08 -21.25 -3.98
N HIS A 428 -21.99 -22.18 -3.61
CA HIS A 428 -21.81 -23.61 -3.87
C HIS A 428 -21.78 -23.92 -5.37
N VAL A 429 -22.73 -23.39 -6.15
CA VAL A 429 -22.77 -23.56 -7.62
C VAL A 429 -21.49 -23.01 -8.28
N VAL A 430 -21.01 -21.85 -7.85
CA VAL A 430 -19.73 -21.29 -8.31
C VAL A 430 -18.55 -22.19 -7.91
N PHE A 431 -18.53 -22.69 -6.67
CA PHE A 431 -17.48 -23.57 -6.16
C PHE A 431 -17.37 -24.88 -6.94
N THR A 432 -18.49 -25.57 -7.19
CA THR A 432 -18.51 -26.86 -7.92
C THR A 432 -17.92 -26.75 -9.33
N HIS A 433 -18.09 -25.60 -10.00
CA HIS A 433 -17.53 -25.34 -11.32
C HIS A 433 -16.09 -24.81 -11.29
N LEU A 434 -15.67 -24.14 -10.21
CA LEU A 434 -14.34 -23.54 -10.07
C LEU A 434 -13.29 -24.50 -9.53
N PHE A 435 -13.61 -25.28 -8.50
CA PHE A 435 -12.63 -26.08 -7.78
C PHE A 435 -11.92 -27.13 -8.68
N PRO A 436 -12.62 -27.91 -9.54
CA PRO A 436 -11.96 -28.80 -10.48
C PRO A 436 -11.05 -28.06 -11.47
N LYS A 437 -11.50 -26.90 -12.00
CA LYS A 437 -10.70 -26.06 -12.91
C LYS A 437 -9.47 -25.46 -12.23
N PHE A 438 -9.56 -25.13 -10.94
CA PHE A 438 -8.41 -24.69 -10.16
C PHE A 438 -7.38 -25.82 -10.03
N CYS A 439 -7.79 -27.02 -9.65
CA CYS A 439 -6.90 -28.18 -9.54
C CYS A 439 -6.22 -28.53 -10.87
N GLU A 440 -6.93 -28.45 -12.00
CA GLU A 440 -6.35 -28.64 -13.34
C GLU A 440 -5.29 -27.58 -13.67
N ARG A 441 -5.59 -26.29 -13.40
CA ARG A 441 -4.75 -25.15 -13.79
C ARG A 441 -3.59 -24.88 -12.83
N PHE A 442 -3.64 -25.44 -11.62
CA PHE A 442 -2.62 -25.36 -10.58
C PHE A 442 -2.19 -26.76 -10.08
N PRO A 443 -1.59 -27.60 -10.94
CA PRO A 443 -1.37 -29.04 -10.70
C PRO A 443 -0.25 -29.37 -9.70
N HIS A 444 0.24 -28.37 -8.94
CA HIS A 444 1.25 -28.57 -7.91
C HIS A 444 0.62 -28.31 -6.53
N PRO A 445 0.62 -29.31 -5.63
CA PRO A 445 -0.15 -29.27 -4.37
C PRO A 445 0.25 -28.10 -3.45
N VAL A 446 1.52 -27.67 -3.51
CA VAL A 446 2.03 -26.48 -2.81
C VAL A 446 1.15 -25.24 -3.02
N THR A 447 0.59 -25.04 -4.22
CA THR A 447 -0.26 -23.86 -4.47
C THR A 447 -1.53 -23.90 -3.61
N PHE A 448 -2.21 -25.04 -3.56
CA PHE A 448 -3.42 -25.19 -2.73
C PHE A 448 -3.10 -25.15 -1.23
N ALA A 449 -2.08 -25.89 -0.79
CA ALA A 449 -1.64 -25.90 0.62
C ALA A 449 -1.26 -24.50 1.13
N ALA A 450 -0.56 -23.71 0.31
CA ALA A 450 -0.19 -22.34 0.65
C ALA A 450 -1.37 -21.36 0.65
N THR A 451 -2.33 -21.49 -0.28
CA THR A 451 -3.56 -20.68 -0.26
C THR A 451 -4.30 -20.83 1.07
N LEU A 452 -4.48 -22.07 1.56
CA LEU A 452 -5.15 -22.33 2.82
C LEU A 452 -4.42 -21.69 4.03
N GLU A 453 -3.08 -21.70 4.02
CA GLU A 453 -2.27 -21.14 5.10
C GLU A 453 -2.19 -19.60 5.05
N MET A 454 -2.11 -19.02 3.85
CA MET A 454 -2.09 -17.56 3.65
C MET A 454 -3.39 -16.89 4.11
N GLY A 455 -4.53 -17.60 4.01
CA GLY A 455 -5.81 -17.15 4.57
C GLY A 455 -5.88 -17.13 6.11
N GLN A 456 -4.87 -17.64 6.82
CA GLN A 456 -4.85 -17.71 8.30
C GLN A 456 -4.24 -16.49 9.00
N ALA A 457 -3.97 -15.40 8.27
CA ALA A 457 -3.38 -14.17 8.78
C ALA A 457 -4.02 -13.70 10.10
N TYR A 458 -3.18 -13.16 10.99
CA TYR A 458 -3.50 -12.84 12.38
C TYR A 458 -2.55 -11.77 12.91
N LEU A 459 -3.09 -10.65 13.39
CA LEU A 459 -2.31 -9.55 13.97
C LEU A 459 -2.66 -9.40 15.45
N PRO A 460 -1.74 -9.67 16.39
CA PRO A 460 -1.98 -9.40 17.81
C PRO A 460 -1.97 -7.89 18.07
N VAL A 461 -2.85 -7.43 18.95
CA VAL A 461 -2.87 -6.04 19.43
C VAL A 461 -3.03 -5.99 20.96
N ASN A 462 -2.72 -4.84 21.54
CA ASN A 462 -2.92 -4.57 22.96
C ASN A 462 -3.38 -3.12 23.16
N GLN A 463 -3.44 -2.65 24.41
CA GLN A 463 -3.82 -1.28 24.78
C GLN A 463 -3.10 -0.15 24.01
N ASN A 464 -1.91 -0.42 23.46
CA ASN A 464 -1.20 0.56 22.64
C ASN A 464 -1.92 0.87 21.32
N TRP A 465 -2.85 0.02 20.86
CA TRP A 465 -3.62 0.28 19.64
C TRP A 465 -4.53 1.51 19.80
N GLU A 466 -5.35 1.56 20.84
CA GLU A 466 -6.22 2.71 21.14
C GLU A 466 -5.41 3.97 21.45
N ARG A 467 -4.27 3.81 22.14
CA ARG A 467 -3.32 4.89 22.35
C ARG A 467 -2.79 5.45 21.02
N TYR A 468 -2.34 4.58 20.12
CA TYR A 468 -1.84 4.96 18.80
C TYR A 468 -2.89 5.66 17.94
N LEU A 469 -4.14 5.15 17.92
CA LEU A 469 -5.24 5.78 17.17
C LEU A 469 -5.56 7.16 17.72
N ARG A 470 -5.65 7.30 19.06
CA ARG A 470 -5.94 8.57 19.72
C ARG A 470 -4.79 9.58 19.51
N GLU A 471 -3.55 9.23 19.85
CA GLU A 471 -2.39 10.12 19.67
C GLU A 471 -2.23 10.55 18.21
N SER A 472 -2.50 9.66 17.25
CA SER A 472 -2.42 10.00 15.81
C SER A 472 -3.57 10.88 15.32
N GLN A 473 -4.77 10.71 15.88
CA GLN A 473 -5.93 11.54 15.55
C GLN A 473 -5.83 12.93 16.21
N GLU A 474 -5.49 13.00 17.50
CA GLU A 474 -5.23 14.26 18.23
C GLU A 474 -4.15 15.08 17.51
N THR A 475 -3.00 14.46 17.18
CA THR A 475 -1.92 15.14 16.43
C THR A 475 -2.38 15.61 15.04
N TYR A 476 -3.24 14.84 14.36
CA TYR A 476 -3.79 15.24 13.07
C TYR A 476 -4.71 16.45 13.21
N ASP A 477 -5.57 16.47 14.22
CA ASP A 477 -6.52 17.55 14.47
C ASP A 477 -5.81 18.83 14.93
N ASP A 478 -4.81 18.72 15.82
CA ASP A 478 -3.92 19.81 16.23
C ASP A 478 -3.20 20.43 15.02
N LEU A 479 -2.58 19.61 14.17
CA LEU A 479 -1.90 20.06 12.96
C LEU A 479 -2.89 20.66 11.95
N GLN A 480 -4.07 20.06 11.77
CA GLN A 480 -5.10 20.62 10.89
C GLN A 480 -5.58 21.99 11.41
N GLN A 481 -5.69 22.17 12.72
CA GLN A 481 -6.06 23.42 13.36
C GLN A 481 -4.94 24.46 13.27
N GLU A 482 -3.67 24.09 13.50
CA GLU A 482 -2.49 24.95 13.28
C GLU A 482 -2.48 25.48 11.83
N MET A 483 -2.63 24.58 10.85
CA MET A 483 -2.71 24.93 9.43
C MET A 483 -3.89 25.85 9.13
N LYS A 484 -5.07 25.59 9.72
CA LYS A 484 -6.27 26.41 9.53
C LYS A 484 -6.06 27.81 10.08
N MET A 485 -5.53 27.95 11.30
CA MET A 485 -5.25 29.25 11.92
C MET A 485 -4.19 30.02 11.12
N ALA A 486 -3.10 29.37 10.70
CA ALA A 486 -2.08 30.02 9.87
C ALA A 486 -2.64 30.47 8.49
N LEU A 487 -3.51 29.68 7.86
CA LEU A 487 -4.25 30.09 6.65
C LEU A 487 -5.19 31.29 6.92
N MET A 488 -5.89 31.31 8.05
CA MET A 488 -6.72 32.45 8.45
C MET A 488 -5.89 33.73 8.65
N HIS A 489 -4.69 33.63 9.26
CA HIS A 489 -3.78 34.76 9.36
C HIS A 489 -3.35 35.28 7.98
N LEU A 490 -2.92 34.41 7.06
CA LEU A 490 -2.58 34.81 5.68
C LEU A 490 -3.76 35.46 4.94
N ALA A 491 -5.00 34.99 5.17
CA ALA A 491 -6.20 35.62 4.61
C ALA A 491 -6.49 37.00 5.22
N ASN A 492 -6.29 37.17 6.52
CA ASN A 492 -6.45 38.46 7.21
C ASN A 492 -5.39 39.47 6.75
N ASP A 493 -4.13 39.04 6.62
CA ASP A 493 -3.01 39.87 6.19
C ASP A 493 -3.17 40.29 4.71
N ALA A 494 -3.61 39.36 3.85
CA ALA A 494 -4.00 39.70 2.48
C ALA A 494 -5.14 40.74 2.45
N CYS A 495 -6.18 40.56 3.27
CA CYS A 495 -7.32 41.48 3.33
C CYS A 495 -6.93 42.92 3.73
N GLN A 496 -5.88 43.10 4.55
CA GLN A 496 -5.37 44.42 4.93
C GLN A 496 -4.79 45.22 3.74
N LEU A 497 -4.33 44.54 2.67
CA LEU A 497 -3.79 45.20 1.47
C LEU A 497 -4.82 46.11 0.77
N MET A 498 -6.12 45.89 0.99
CA MET A 498 -7.21 46.73 0.49
C MET A 498 -7.15 48.18 1.03
N GLN A 499 -6.48 48.44 2.14
CA GLN A 499 -6.40 49.80 2.71
C GLN A 499 -5.52 50.76 1.91
N ASN A 500 -4.55 50.22 1.15
CA ASN A 500 -3.54 50.98 0.41
C ASN A 500 -3.47 50.53 -1.07
N ASP A 501 -4.48 49.84 -1.59
CA ASP A 501 -4.53 49.19 -2.91
C ASP A 501 -3.34 48.26 -3.23
N GLY A 502 -2.60 47.80 -2.20
CA GLY A 502 -1.37 47.02 -2.35
C GLY A 502 -1.56 45.63 -2.96
N TYR A 503 -2.81 45.19 -3.14
CA TYR A 503 -3.15 43.96 -3.86
C TYR A 503 -3.03 44.10 -5.38
N VAL A 504 -3.07 45.33 -5.92
CA VAL A 504 -2.96 45.60 -7.37
C VAL A 504 -1.57 45.21 -7.88
N GLU A 505 -0.54 45.48 -7.08
CA GLU A 505 0.85 45.14 -7.38
C GLU A 505 1.23 43.68 -7.05
N ASP A 506 0.28 42.88 -6.56
CA ASP A 506 0.52 41.52 -6.10
C ASP A 506 0.22 40.47 -7.21
N PRO A 507 1.24 39.75 -7.75
CA PRO A 507 1.02 38.82 -8.87
C PRO A 507 0.07 37.64 -8.58
N TRP A 508 -0.23 37.34 -7.31
CA TRP A 508 -1.17 36.27 -6.93
C TRP A 508 -2.57 36.81 -6.63
N LEU A 509 -2.68 38.01 -6.04
CA LEU A 509 -3.92 38.54 -5.44
C LEU A 509 -4.68 39.58 -6.30
N TRP A 510 -4.05 40.18 -7.31
CA TRP A 510 -4.64 41.21 -8.20
C TRP A 510 -6.00 40.81 -8.81
N GLU A 511 -6.19 39.52 -9.10
CA GLU A 511 -7.35 38.96 -9.82
C GLU A 511 -8.56 38.65 -8.92
N LEU A 512 -8.41 38.76 -7.59
CA LEU A 512 -9.50 38.41 -6.67
C LEU A 512 -10.63 39.46 -6.71
N ASP A 513 -11.84 39.06 -6.31
CA ASP A 513 -12.98 39.99 -6.24
C ASP A 513 -12.88 40.87 -4.98
N TRP A 514 -12.19 42.00 -5.13
CA TRP A 514 -12.00 43.02 -4.10
C TRP A 514 -13.20 43.95 -3.91
N SER A 515 -14.32 43.74 -4.64
CA SER A 515 -15.51 44.58 -4.48
C SER A 515 -16.15 44.44 -3.09
N THR A 516 -16.75 45.51 -2.58
CA THR A 516 -17.42 45.56 -1.27
C THR A 516 -18.91 45.84 -1.42
N GLU A 517 -19.77 45.20 -0.62
CA GLU A 517 -21.19 45.57 -0.54
C GLU A 517 -21.40 46.86 0.29
N ASP A 518 -22.27 47.74 -0.20
CA ASP A 518 -22.75 48.93 0.54
C ASP A 518 -23.83 48.61 1.60
N TYR A 519 -23.92 49.50 2.61
CA TYR A 519 -24.97 49.47 3.62
C TYR A 519 -26.36 49.78 3.04
N ARG A 520 -27.31 48.86 3.23
CA ARG A 520 -28.73 49.04 2.90
C ARG A 520 -29.49 49.64 4.09
N LEU A 521 -29.48 50.96 4.17
CA LEU A 521 -30.20 51.75 5.17
C LEU A 521 -31.73 51.64 5.03
N LYS A 522 -32.47 51.97 6.10
CA LYS A 522 -33.94 52.02 6.07
C LYS A 522 -34.41 53.19 5.19
N LYS A 523 -35.11 52.89 4.08
CA LYS A 523 -35.82 53.90 3.28
C LYS A 523 -37.05 54.44 4.02
N GLU A 524 -37.37 55.71 3.81
CA GLU A 524 -38.55 56.36 4.38
C GLU A 524 -39.87 55.69 3.93
N VAL A 525 -40.80 55.50 4.87
CA VAL A 525 -42.14 54.98 4.59
C VAL A 525 -43.05 56.13 4.19
N ILE A 526 -43.15 56.38 2.88
CA ILE A 526 -44.13 57.35 2.35
C ILE A 526 -45.52 56.73 2.47
N HIS A 527 -46.28 57.10 3.50
CA HIS A 527 -47.66 56.67 3.70
C HIS A 527 -48.61 57.26 2.63
N LYS A 528 -48.74 56.58 1.49
CA LYS A 528 -49.86 56.82 0.57
C LYS A 528 -51.17 56.34 1.21
N LYS A 529 -52.03 57.29 1.60
CA LYS A 529 -53.42 57.04 2.01
C LYS A 529 -54.14 56.17 0.97
N ARG A 530 -54.62 54.98 1.34
CA ARG A 530 -55.74 54.32 0.68
C ARG A 530 -56.78 53.87 1.69
N ARG A 531 -58.03 54.09 1.29
CA ARG A 531 -59.28 53.90 2.03
C ARG A 531 -59.65 52.41 2.03
N ALA A 532 -60.17 51.91 3.16
CA ALA A 532 -60.52 50.50 3.32
C ALA A 532 -61.88 50.16 2.70
N THR A 533 -62.01 48.93 2.17
CA THR A 533 -63.25 48.15 2.32
C THR A 533 -62.94 46.64 2.36
N TRP A 534 -63.58 45.97 3.32
CA TRP A 534 -63.74 44.52 3.49
C TRP A 534 -64.85 44.04 2.50
N THR A 535 -65.00 42.80 2.04
CA THR A 535 -65.41 41.57 2.77
C THR A 535 -65.46 40.32 1.86
N SER A 536 -65.19 39.12 2.41
CA SER A 536 -65.82 37.78 2.17
C SER A 536 -66.19 37.29 0.75
N LYS A 537 -65.97 36.02 0.37
CA LYS A 537 -66.57 34.81 1.00
C LYS A 537 -65.86 33.48 0.62
N SER A 538 -66.13 32.46 1.44
CA SER A 538 -65.90 31.00 1.31
C SER A 538 -66.65 30.35 0.11
N VAL A 539 -66.51 29.08 -0.31
CA VAL A 539 -65.63 27.87 -0.15
C VAL A 539 -66.16 26.92 -1.27
N GLU A 540 -65.38 26.14 -2.02
CA GLU A 540 -65.01 24.73 -1.74
C GLU A 540 -64.29 24.14 -2.98
N GLU A 541 -63.18 23.41 -2.83
CA GLU A 541 -62.82 22.26 -3.69
C GLU A 541 -61.64 21.48 -3.08
N GLU A 542 -61.52 20.20 -3.45
CA GLU A 542 -60.71 19.19 -2.77
C GLU A 542 -59.30 18.98 -3.37
N ALA A 543 -58.53 18.14 -2.68
CA ALA A 543 -57.59 17.12 -3.20
C ALA A 543 -56.07 17.32 -2.98
N THR A 544 -55.48 16.29 -2.36
CA THR A 544 -54.06 15.91 -2.28
C THR A 544 -53.12 16.83 -1.47
N THR A 545 -52.93 16.61 -0.15
CA THR A 545 -52.04 15.61 0.53
C THR A 545 -50.59 16.11 0.64
N VAL A 546 -50.24 16.88 1.70
CA VAL A 546 -49.66 16.45 3.01
C VAL A 546 -48.16 16.08 2.88
N CYS A 547 -47.19 16.91 3.33
CA CYS A 547 -46.74 17.21 4.73
C CYS A 547 -46.08 15.96 5.37
N GLU A 548 -44.93 15.94 6.04
CA GLU A 548 -44.35 16.71 7.18
C GLU A 548 -42.80 16.43 7.26
N MET A 549 -41.92 16.94 8.14
CA MET A 549 -41.94 18.00 9.18
C MET A 549 -40.50 18.52 9.46
N SER A 550 -40.36 19.80 9.85
CA SER A 550 -39.34 20.30 10.82
C SER A 550 -39.88 21.64 11.35
N LYS A 551 -40.26 21.76 12.63
CA LYS A 551 -39.38 21.96 13.80
C LYS A 551 -38.35 23.06 13.57
N ASP A 552 -38.74 24.30 13.88
CA ASP A 552 -38.26 24.98 15.10
C ASP A 552 -38.93 26.36 15.28
N ASP A 553 -40.04 26.39 16.01
CA ASP A 553 -40.44 27.55 16.82
C ASP A 553 -40.25 27.12 18.28
N ALA A 554 -39.11 27.52 18.87
CA ALA A 554 -38.78 27.27 20.26
C ALA A 554 -38.23 28.55 20.90
N ASP A 555 -39.14 29.23 21.61
CA ASP A 555 -38.95 30.08 22.78
C ASP A 555 -37.75 31.02 22.87
N LYS A 556 -38.08 32.32 22.80
CA LYS A 556 -37.38 33.34 23.57
C LYS A 556 -37.94 33.41 24.99
N ASP A 557 -37.45 32.52 25.84
CA ASP A 557 -37.52 32.70 27.28
C ASP A 557 -36.59 33.83 27.73
N VAL A 558 -37.15 34.98 28.18
CA VAL A 558 -36.51 35.83 29.20
C VAL A 558 -37.58 36.48 30.10
N MET A 559 -37.88 35.77 31.19
CA MET A 559 -38.23 36.23 32.54
C MET A 559 -39.42 37.20 32.78
N PRO A 560 -40.24 36.95 33.84
CA PRO A 560 -41.32 37.83 34.23
C PRO A 560 -40.82 39.04 35.03
N VAL A 561 -41.27 40.24 34.67
CA VAL A 561 -41.27 41.41 35.57
C VAL A 561 -42.66 42.03 35.56
N MET A 562 -43.25 42.16 36.75
CA MET A 562 -44.60 42.68 36.95
C MET A 562 -44.78 44.06 36.33
N LYS A 563 -45.87 44.25 35.59
CA LYS A 563 -46.56 45.54 35.52
C LYS A 563 -47.98 45.38 36.01
N THR A 564 -48.19 45.86 37.23
CA THR A 564 -49.51 46.08 37.82
C THR A 564 -50.34 46.99 36.92
N SER A 565 -51.57 46.56 36.63
CA SER A 565 -52.58 47.40 35.99
C SER A 565 -53.11 48.43 36.99
N GLN A 566 -52.56 49.64 36.97
CA GLN A 566 -53.23 50.84 37.49
C GLN A 566 -52.75 52.05 36.71
N GLY A 567 -53.70 52.88 36.27
CA GLY A 567 -53.41 54.06 35.47
C GLY A 567 -52.80 55.17 36.30
N VAL A 568 -51.95 55.97 35.65
CA VAL A 568 -51.64 57.33 36.09
C VAL A 568 -51.85 58.22 34.88
N GLU A 569 -52.93 59.01 34.90
CA GLU A 569 -53.07 60.15 34.01
C GLU A 569 -51.94 61.13 34.33
N MET A 570 -51.11 61.46 33.34
CA MET A 570 -50.24 62.63 33.43
C MET A 570 -51.10 63.87 33.21
N VAL A 571 -51.74 64.33 34.29
CA VAL A 571 -52.35 65.67 34.37
C VAL A 571 -51.27 66.69 34.02
N VAL A 572 -51.50 67.47 32.96
CA VAL A 572 -50.66 68.62 32.65
C VAL A 572 -51.00 69.71 33.66
N GLY A 573 -50.20 69.82 34.72
CA GLY A 573 -50.32 70.90 35.69
C GLY A 573 -49.69 72.18 35.15
N ASP A 574 -50.44 73.28 35.17
CA ASP A 574 -49.89 74.62 35.02
C ASP A 574 -48.84 74.87 36.11
N GLY A 575 -47.61 75.23 35.72
CA GLY A 575 -46.55 75.56 36.69
C GLY A 575 -45.11 75.18 36.35
N LEU A 576 -44.78 74.83 35.11
CA LEU A 576 -43.37 74.67 34.70
C LEU A 576 -42.67 76.04 34.68
N THR A 577 -41.46 76.11 35.25
CA THR A 577 -40.60 77.29 35.12
C THR A 577 -40.02 77.38 33.71
N GLU A 578 -39.71 78.59 33.23
CA GLU A 578 -39.27 78.76 31.84
C GLU A 578 -37.88 78.12 31.58
N GLU A 579 -37.07 77.91 32.62
CA GLU A 579 -35.84 77.10 32.55
C GLU A 579 -36.14 75.61 32.34
N GLU A 580 -37.07 75.00 33.10
CA GLU A 580 -37.49 73.61 32.90
C GLU A 580 -38.15 73.38 31.53
N ARG A 581 -38.80 74.42 31.00
CA ARG A 581 -39.43 74.39 29.68
C ARG A 581 -38.38 74.45 28.57
N LEU A 582 -37.40 75.36 28.67
CA LEU A 582 -36.22 75.40 27.80
C LEU A 582 -35.41 74.10 27.87
N GLU A 583 -35.25 73.51 29.05
CA GLU A 583 -34.50 72.26 29.21
C GLU A 583 -35.28 71.07 28.63
N ASN A 584 -36.61 71.03 28.77
CA ASN A 584 -37.45 70.05 28.09
C ASN A 584 -37.47 70.24 26.56
N GLU A 585 -37.47 71.48 26.05
CA GLU A 585 -37.33 71.76 24.63
C GLU A 585 -35.96 71.30 24.11
N ALA A 586 -34.86 71.63 24.80
CA ALA A 586 -33.51 71.16 24.47
C ALA A 586 -33.35 69.63 24.62
N ARG A 587 -34.14 68.99 25.48
CA ARG A 587 -34.21 67.53 25.61
C ARG A 587 -35.03 66.89 24.48
N GLN A 588 -36.14 67.51 24.06
CA GLN A 588 -36.90 67.10 22.89
C GLN A 588 -36.14 67.35 21.58
N GLU A 589 -35.31 68.39 21.50
CA GLU A 589 -34.43 68.66 20.36
C GLU A 589 -33.35 67.59 20.25
N ARG A 590 -32.62 67.30 21.34
CA ARG A 590 -31.68 66.16 21.39
C ARG A 590 -32.36 64.81 21.11
N LEU A 591 -33.62 64.63 21.55
CA LEU A 591 -34.39 63.43 21.21
C LEU A 591 -34.73 63.39 19.70
N ARG A 592 -35.05 64.54 19.08
CA ARG A 592 -35.25 64.67 17.64
C ARG A 592 -33.96 64.40 16.86
N GLU A 593 -32.83 64.98 17.25
CA GLU A 593 -31.50 64.69 16.67
C GLU A 593 -31.19 63.18 16.71
N VAL A 594 -31.39 62.53 17.87
CA VAL A 594 -31.20 61.08 18.02
C VAL A 594 -32.19 60.29 17.16
N MET A 595 -33.46 60.70 17.09
CA MET A 595 -34.46 60.06 16.22
C MET A 595 -34.14 60.25 14.72
N GLU A 596 -33.52 61.36 14.31
CA GLU A 596 -33.00 61.53 12.95
C GLU A 596 -31.86 60.54 12.65
N THR A 597 -31.01 60.21 13.62
CA THR A 597 -30.00 59.15 13.44
C THR A 597 -30.61 57.76 13.21
N ALA A 598 -31.90 57.53 13.49
CA ALA A 598 -32.57 56.28 13.16
C ALA A 598 -32.59 56.00 11.63
N LYS A 599 -32.46 57.04 10.79
CA LYS A 599 -32.28 56.90 9.33
C LYS A 599 -30.94 56.24 8.96
N ARG A 600 -29.94 56.29 9.85
CA ARG A 600 -28.60 55.71 9.69
C ARG A 600 -28.51 54.26 10.18
N ILE A 601 -29.61 53.67 10.68
CA ILE A 601 -29.64 52.27 11.14
C ILE A 601 -29.85 51.33 9.93
N PRO A 602 -29.02 50.29 9.75
CA PRO A 602 -29.19 49.29 8.69
C PRO A 602 -30.57 48.63 8.73
N LYS A 603 -31.17 48.37 7.55
CA LYS A 603 -32.49 47.72 7.46
C LYS A 603 -32.46 46.26 7.91
N ILE A 604 -31.34 45.58 7.68
CA ILE A 604 -31.05 44.18 8.02
C ILE A 604 -29.59 44.14 8.49
N LYS A 605 -29.24 43.23 9.42
CA LYS A 605 -27.83 42.94 9.75
C LYS A 605 -27.16 42.22 8.57
N GLN A 606 -26.58 43.00 7.64
CA GLN A 606 -25.83 42.46 6.50
C GLN A 606 -24.54 41.77 6.95
N HIS A 607 -24.11 40.77 6.20
CA HIS A 607 -22.93 39.95 6.50
C HIS A 607 -21.65 40.61 5.96
N MET A 608 -20.67 40.84 6.85
CA MET A 608 -19.32 41.35 6.53
C MET A 608 -19.31 42.54 5.55
N VAL A 609 -20.09 43.58 5.85
CA VAL A 609 -20.14 44.83 5.04
C VAL A 609 -18.78 45.53 5.08
N GLY A 610 -18.32 46.06 3.94
CA GLY A 610 -17.02 46.72 3.81
C GLY A 610 -15.80 45.79 3.75
N TYR A 611 -16.01 44.47 3.65
CA TYR A 611 -14.96 43.49 3.34
C TYR A 611 -15.09 43.02 1.89
N PRO A 612 -13.98 42.60 1.25
CA PRO A 612 -14.01 42.16 -0.15
C PRO A 612 -14.77 40.83 -0.29
N MET A 613 -15.45 40.65 -1.44
CA MET A 613 -16.31 39.49 -1.69
C MET A 613 -15.60 38.14 -1.49
N TRP A 614 -14.36 38.00 -1.97
CA TRP A 614 -13.58 36.77 -1.81
C TRP A 614 -13.35 36.39 -0.33
N TYR A 615 -13.17 37.39 0.55
CA TYR A 615 -12.91 37.19 1.97
C TYR A 615 -14.21 36.90 2.73
N ARG A 616 -15.30 37.55 2.30
CA ARG A 616 -16.65 37.28 2.82
C ARG A 616 -17.11 35.85 2.52
N GLU A 617 -16.76 35.28 1.37
CA GLU A 617 -17.02 33.85 1.07
C GLU A 617 -16.31 32.88 2.03
N LEU A 618 -15.21 33.28 2.65
CA LEU A 618 -14.49 32.46 3.65
C LEU A 618 -15.07 32.60 5.07
N CYS A 619 -15.97 33.55 5.30
CA CYS A 619 -16.55 33.83 6.62
C CYS A 619 -17.93 33.16 6.77
N PRO A 620 -18.20 32.35 7.82
CA PRO A 620 -19.52 31.79 8.05
C PRO A 620 -20.54 32.88 8.41
N ARG A 621 -21.82 32.63 8.12
CA ARG A 621 -22.93 33.54 8.44
C ARG A 621 -23.37 33.33 9.88
N LYS A 622 -23.88 34.38 10.53
CA LYS A 622 -24.34 34.35 11.94
C LYS A 622 -25.58 33.47 12.21
N VAL A 623 -26.05 32.74 11.20
CA VAL A 623 -27.21 31.83 11.27
C VAL A 623 -26.74 30.37 11.12
N ASP A 624 -25.47 30.14 10.77
CA ASP A 624 -24.90 28.82 10.60
C ASP A 624 -24.54 28.25 11.98
N ASN A 625 -24.85 26.97 12.25
CA ASN A 625 -24.57 26.33 13.55
C ASN A 625 -23.08 26.33 13.91
N ASP A 626 -22.20 26.32 12.89
CA ASP A 626 -20.73 26.35 13.03
C ASP A 626 -20.15 27.78 12.97
N TRP A 627 -20.92 28.81 13.35
CA TRP A 627 -20.46 30.21 13.25
C TRP A 627 -19.25 30.51 14.15
N ALA A 628 -18.17 30.97 13.53
CA ALA A 628 -16.95 31.44 14.19
C ALA A 628 -16.46 32.77 13.56
N PRO A 629 -15.78 33.64 14.31
CA PRO A 629 -15.32 34.94 13.82
C PRO A 629 -14.10 34.81 12.88
N GLY A 630 -14.17 35.47 11.71
CA GLY A 630 -13.10 35.49 10.71
C GLY A 630 -13.28 34.46 9.58
N PRO A 631 -12.27 34.26 8.72
CA PRO A 631 -12.35 33.43 7.51
C PRO A 631 -12.28 31.92 7.81
N CYS A 632 -13.18 31.44 8.67
CA CYS A 632 -13.16 30.10 9.25
C CYS A 632 -13.50 28.95 8.29
N LEU A 633 -13.93 29.25 7.05
CA LEU A 633 -14.19 28.26 5.99
C LEU A 633 -12.94 27.97 5.13
N ILE A 634 -11.80 28.60 5.42
CA ILE A 634 -10.56 28.36 4.69
C ILE A 634 -10.00 26.95 4.93
N SER A 635 -9.49 26.32 3.87
CA SER A 635 -8.75 25.05 3.93
C SER A 635 -7.80 24.90 2.74
N SER A 636 -6.88 23.93 2.78
CA SER A 636 -5.98 23.60 1.67
C SER A 636 -6.66 23.01 0.43
N GLN A 637 -7.99 22.86 0.45
CA GLN A 637 -8.79 22.46 -0.71
C GLN A 637 -9.44 23.65 -1.44
N VAL A 638 -9.54 24.83 -0.81
CA VAL A 638 -10.16 26.01 -1.43
C VAL A 638 -9.20 26.61 -2.46
N ARG A 639 -9.72 26.99 -3.64
CA ARG A 639 -8.93 27.54 -4.77
C ARG A 639 -8.08 28.77 -4.42
N ILE A 640 -8.42 29.50 -3.36
CA ILE A 640 -7.67 30.68 -2.91
C ILE A 640 -6.42 30.32 -2.09
N ALA A 641 -6.36 29.15 -1.44
CA ALA A 641 -5.24 28.80 -0.56
C ALA A 641 -3.87 28.79 -1.28
N PRO A 642 -3.73 28.26 -2.52
CA PRO A 642 -2.48 28.39 -3.29
C PRO A 642 -2.07 29.84 -3.60
N LYS A 643 -3.02 30.77 -3.74
CA LYS A 643 -2.74 32.20 -3.95
C LYS A 643 -2.28 32.87 -2.66
N LEU A 644 -2.95 32.62 -1.53
CA LEU A 644 -2.56 33.14 -0.21
C LEU A 644 -1.19 32.62 0.24
N LEU A 645 -0.88 31.35 -0.08
CA LEU A 645 0.45 30.76 0.14
C LEU A 645 1.52 31.28 -0.85
N ARG A 646 1.16 32.14 -1.81
CA ARG A 646 2.04 32.62 -2.89
C ARG A 646 2.85 31.50 -3.52
N LEU A 647 2.19 30.41 -3.92
CA LEU A 647 2.89 29.24 -4.42
C LEU A 647 3.57 29.54 -5.76
N THR A 648 4.76 28.97 -5.93
CA THR A 648 5.60 29.10 -7.12
C THR A 648 5.96 27.74 -7.71
N TRP A 649 6.00 27.64 -9.04
CA TRP A 649 6.60 26.53 -9.78
C TRP A 649 7.94 26.98 -10.39
N GLU A 650 9.04 26.34 -10.00
CA GLU A 650 10.42 26.76 -10.35
C GLU A 650 10.71 28.26 -10.11
N GLY A 651 10.06 28.87 -9.11
CA GLY A 651 10.17 30.30 -8.80
C GLY A 651 9.14 31.20 -9.49
N TYR A 652 8.42 30.71 -10.50
CA TYR A 652 7.36 31.45 -11.20
C TYR A 652 6.01 31.34 -10.46
N PRO A 653 5.20 32.41 -10.36
CA PRO A 653 3.93 32.40 -9.61
C PRO A 653 2.90 31.45 -10.23
N LEU A 654 2.16 30.73 -9.39
CA LEU A 654 1.02 29.93 -9.82
C LEU A 654 -0.23 30.77 -10.07
N HIS A 655 -0.91 30.46 -11.17
CA HIS A 655 -2.19 31.04 -11.60
C HIS A 655 -3.18 29.93 -11.96
N TYR A 656 -4.48 30.20 -11.82
CA TYR A 656 -5.54 29.25 -12.14
C TYR A 656 -6.42 29.81 -13.25
N ASP A 657 -6.42 29.15 -14.41
CA ASP A 657 -7.38 29.44 -15.46
C ASP A 657 -8.56 28.46 -15.43
N SER A 658 -9.76 28.99 -15.65
CA SER A 658 -11.01 28.24 -15.80
C SER A 658 -10.98 27.17 -16.89
N ARG A 659 -10.25 27.39 -17.99
CA ARG A 659 -10.19 26.45 -19.13
C ARG A 659 -9.06 25.44 -18.97
N HIS A 660 -7.92 25.80 -18.42
CA HIS A 660 -6.71 24.95 -18.38
C HIS A 660 -6.37 24.36 -17.00
N GLY A 661 -6.96 24.89 -15.92
CA GLY A 661 -6.63 24.55 -14.54
C GLY A 661 -5.43 25.32 -14.03
N TRP A 662 -4.71 24.77 -13.05
CA TRP A 662 -3.51 25.39 -12.50
C TRP A 662 -2.32 25.34 -13.49
N GLY A 663 -1.59 26.46 -13.53
CA GLY A 663 -0.35 26.67 -14.26
C GLY A 663 0.51 27.75 -13.61
N TYR A 664 1.60 28.15 -14.27
CA TYR A 664 2.52 29.20 -13.83
C TYR A 664 2.72 30.29 -14.90
N LEU A 665 3.06 31.50 -14.46
CA LEU A 665 3.26 32.67 -15.33
C LEU A 665 4.74 33.02 -15.48
N VAL A 666 5.20 33.12 -16.73
CA VAL A 666 6.58 33.50 -17.10
C VAL A 666 6.54 34.84 -17.82
N PRO A 667 7.36 35.86 -17.44
CA PRO A 667 7.40 37.13 -18.16
C PRO A 667 7.85 36.97 -19.62
N GLU A 668 7.21 37.72 -20.52
CA GLU A 668 7.60 37.78 -21.93
C GLU A 668 8.93 38.53 -22.07
N ARG A 669 9.92 37.91 -22.74
CA ARG A 669 11.29 38.46 -22.85
C ARG A 669 11.46 39.61 -23.86
N LYS A 670 10.45 39.86 -24.70
CA LYS A 670 10.51 40.86 -25.79
C LYS A 670 9.74 42.11 -25.41
N GLU A 671 10.46 43.12 -24.94
CA GLU A 671 9.88 44.42 -24.53
C GLU A 671 10.29 45.58 -25.44
N GLU A 672 11.30 45.40 -26.30
CA GLU A 672 11.81 46.42 -27.22
C GLU A 672 10.88 46.62 -28.43
N GLU A 673 10.36 45.53 -29.02
CA GLU A 673 9.51 45.57 -30.22
C GLU A 673 8.11 46.16 -29.98
N ARG A 674 7.61 46.17 -28.74
CA ARG A 674 6.22 46.60 -28.42
C ARG A 674 6.09 48.10 -28.08
N LYS A 675 7.20 48.80 -27.81
CA LYS A 675 7.17 50.26 -27.56
C LYS A 675 6.91 51.04 -28.86
N GLU A 676 7.44 50.57 -29.98
CA GLU A 676 7.23 51.21 -31.29
C GLU A 676 5.78 51.08 -31.80
N GLU A 677 5.04 50.02 -31.43
CA GLU A 677 3.63 49.87 -31.82
C GLU A 677 2.69 50.81 -31.02
N LEU A 678 3.02 51.12 -29.77
CA LEU A 678 2.18 51.94 -28.88
C LEU A 678 2.35 53.46 -29.09
N GLU A 679 3.42 53.90 -29.75
CA GLU A 679 3.61 55.31 -30.15
C GLU A 679 2.93 55.67 -31.48
N ASN A 680 2.34 54.69 -32.19
CA ASN A 680 1.79 54.85 -33.54
C ASN A 680 0.25 54.77 -33.66
N ASP A 681 -0.50 54.61 -32.56
CA ASP A 681 -1.97 54.55 -32.58
C ASP A 681 -2.61 55.78 -31.90
N ASP A 682 -2.66 56.89 -32.64
CA ASP A 682 -3.39 58.11 -32.22
C ASP A 682 -4.86 58.06 -32.67
N GLY A 683 -5.76 57.78 -31.72
CA GLY A 683 -7.16 58.18 -31.79
C GLY A 683 -8.21 57.10 -31.58
N GLY A 684 -8.87 57.09 -30.40
CA GLY A 684 -10.06 56.24 -30.23
C GLY A 684 -10.70 56.21 -28.83
N SER A 685 -11.55 57.19 -28.50
CA SER A 685 -12.65 57.10 -27.52
C SER A 685 -12.42 56.34 -26.19
N LYS A 686 -12.17 57.10 -25.10
CA LYS A 686 -12.29 56.61 -23.71
C LYS A 686 -13.75 56.29 -23.35
N GLN A 687 -14.16 55.01 -23.42
CA GLN A 687 -15.28 54.47 -22.64
C GLN A 687 -15.32 52.92 -22.68
N ASN A 688 -14.72 52.27 -21.68
CA ASN A 688 -15.26 51.08 -20.99
C ASN A 688 -14.31 50.54 -19.92
N ARG A 689 -14.85 50.35 -18.70
CA ARG A 689 -14.38 49.53 -17.56
C ARG A 689 -12.88 49.54 -17.20
N GLU A 690 -12.60 49.90 -15.96
CA GLU A 690 -11.33 49.68 -15.26
C GLU A 690 -11.03 48.18 -15.13
N THR A 691 -10.38 47.59 -16.13
CA THR A 691 -9.73 46.29 -16.00
C THR A 691 -8.36 46.50 -15.37
N VAL A 692 -8.21 46.10 -14.10
CA VAL A 692 -6.92 46.07 -13.39
C VAL A 692 -5.92 45.26 -14.23
N GLN A 693 -4.82 45.89 -14.62
CA GLN A 693 -3.80 45.29 -15.48
C GLN A 693 -2.83 44.45 -14.63
N PHE A 694 -2.36 43.33 -15.19
CA PHE A 694 -1.44 42.42 -14.48
C PHE A 694 -0.12 43.13 -14.09
N PRO A 695 0.37 42.99 -12.84
CA PRO A 695 1.56 43.70 -12.36
C PRO A 695 2.89 43.05 -12.84
N VAL A 696 3.18 43.23 -14.14
CA VAL A 696 4.38 42.67 -14.81
C VAL A 696 5.69 43.14 -14.15
N ASN A 697 5.77 44.41 -13.74
CA ASN A 697 6.99 44.99 -13.16
C ASN A 697 7.30 44.39 -11.79
N SER A 698 6.28 44.27 -10.94
CA SER A 698 6.38 43.64 -9.63
C SER A 698 6.71 42.14 -9.74
N LEU A 699 6.20 41.44 -10.76
CA LEU A 699 6.66 40.09 -11.10
C LEU A 699 8.15 40.04 -11.53
N LYS A 700 8.60 40.94 -12.41
CA LYS A 700 10.00 40.99 -12.86
C LYS A 700 10.99 41.22 -11.72
N SER A 701 10.69 42.18 -10.84
CA SER A 701 11.53 42.44 -9.65
C SER A 701 11.59 41.22 -8.72
N PHE A 702 10.45 40.59 -8.42
CA PHE A 702 10.39 39.36 -7.63
C PHE A 702 11.24 38.21 -8.24
N ILE A 703 11.23 38.06 -9.57
CA ILE A 703 12.04 37.06 -10.26
C ILE A 703 13.53 37.40 -10.18
N GLN A 704 13.92 38.67 -10.37
CA GLN A 704 15.31 39.12 -10.27
C GLN A 704 15.90 38.90 -8.86
N ASP A 705 15.11 39.13 -7.80
CA ASP A 705 15.53 38.89 -6.41
C ASP A 705 15.63 37.39 -6.04
N LYS A 706 14.95 36.51 -6.79
CA LYS A 706 14.86 35.07 -6.48
C LYS A 706 15.65 34.16 -7.42
N ILE A 707 15.93 34.60 -8.64
CA ILE A 707 16.60 33.84 -9.70
C ILE A 707 17.79 34.66 -10.20
N PRO A 708 19.01 34.43 -9.66
CA PRO A 708 20.21 35.12 -10.12
C PRO A 708 20.52 34.80 -11.58
N ASP A 709 21.04 35.80 -12.32
CA ASP A 709 21.46 35.63 -13.71
C ASP A 709 22.51 34.52 -13.88
N ASN A 710 22.43 33.81 -15.01
CA ASN A 710 23.21 32.60 -15.26
C ASN A 710 24.73 32.84 -15.37
N SER A 711 25.44 32.67 -14.26
CA SER A 711 26.80 32.11 -14.27
C SER A 711 26.88 30.98 -13.24
N ALA A 712 27.20 29.77 -13.72
CA ALA A 712 26.88 28.51 -13.07
C ALA A 712 27.39 28.35 -11.62
N PRO A 713 26.53 27.85 -10.70
CA PRO A 713 26.97 27.18 -9.48
C PRO A 713 26.76 25.66 -9.57
N SER A 714 27.86 24.92 -9.50
CA SER A 714 27.87 23.49 -9.21
C SER A 714 27.47 23.25 -7.75
N LEU A 715 26.17 23.20 -7.47
CA LEU A 715 25.66 22.91 -6.14
C LEU A 715 25.85 21.42 -5.78
N ASN A 716 26.87 21.17 -4.96
CA ASN A 716 27.05 19.90 -4.23
C ASN A 716 25.85 19.65 -3.31
N ILE A 717 24.86 18.89 -3.79
CA ILE A 717 23.73 18.45 -2.97
C ILE A 717 24.26 17.44 -1.94
N LYS A 718 24.45 17.89 -0.69
CA LYS A 718 24.44 16.98 0.46
C LYS A 718 23.00 16.52 0.66
N THR A 719 22.65 15.40 0.03
CA THR A 719 21.38 14.74 0.26
C THR A 719 21.30 14.26 1.71
N SER A 720 20.44 14.88 2.51
CA SER A 720 19.85 14.22 3.67
C SER A 720 19.10 12.96 3.20
N PRO A 721 19.01 11.89 4.01
CA PRO A 721 18.39 10.64 3.58
C PRO A 721 16.97 10.85 3.06
N ILE A 722 16.79 10.55 1.77
CA ILE A 722 15.55 10.65 1.04
C ILE A 722 14.69 9.43 1.38
N ASP A 723 13.47 9.66 1.89
CA ASP A 723 12.46 8.60 2.14
C ASP A 723 11.37 8.62 1.03
N LEU A 724 11.80 8.68 -0.24
CA LEU A 724 10.93 8.67 -1.45
C LEU A 724 10.23 7.33 -1.69
N ASP A 725 10.42 6.41 -0.75
CA ASP A 725 10.40 4.99 -0.97
C ASP A 725 8.92 4.52 -1.04
N SER A 726 7.97 5.24 -0.39
CA SER A 726 6.51 5.03 -0.47
C SER A 726 5.90 4.99 -1.89
N GLN A 727 6.62 5.40 -2.93
CA GLN A 727 6.18 5.28 -4.31
C GLN A 727 6.25 3.85 -4.86
N ALA A 728 7.11 2.97 -4.37
CA ALA A 728 7.29 1.65 -4.99
C ALA A 728 6.03 0.76 -4.92
N SER A 729 5.26 0.86 -3.83
CA SER A 729 4.00 0.13 -3.66
C SER A 729 2.84 0.78 -4.43
N VAL A 730 2.74 2.11 -4.42
CA VAL A 730 1.74 2.85 -5.22
C VAL A 730 1.97 2.70 -6.72
N ILE A 731 3.23 2.63 -7.15
CA ILE A 731 3.57 2.31 -8.54
C ILE A 731 3.22 0.85 -8.82
N GLN A 732 3.51 -0.13 -7.95
CA GLN A 732 3.06 -1.51 -8.19
C GLN A 732 1.52 -1.68 -8.27
N SER A 733 0.72 -0.86 -7.57
CA SER A 733 -0.75 -0.88 -7.72
C SER A 733 -1.23 -0.13 -8.96
N ASN A 734 -0.68 1.04 -9.26
CA ASN A 734 -1.16 1.91 -10.34
C ASN A 734 -0.45 1.63 -11.69
N VAL A 735 0.54 0.75 -11.72
CA VAL A 735 1.25 0.33 -12.94
C VAL A 735 0.29 -0.24 -13.98
N GLU A 736 -0.83 -0.85 -13.58
CA GLU A 736 -1.87 -1.30 -14.52
C GLU A 736 -2.56 -0.15 -15.25
N ASP A 737 -2.77 1.01 -14.61
CA ASP A 737 -3.35 2.20 -15.26
C ASP A 737 -2.34 2.89 -16.19
N TYR A 738 -1.04 2.87 -15.83
CA TYR A 738 0.04 3.38 -16.67
C TYR A 738 0.32 2.52 -17.93
N TRP A 739 -0.12 1.26 -17.96
CA TRP A 739 -0.03 0.38 -19.15
C TRP A 739 -1.01 0.72 -20.28
N THR A 740 -1.92 1.69 -20.09
CA THR A 740 -2.92 2.12 -21.09
C THR A 740 -2.34 2.58 -22.43
N TYR A 741 -1.04 2.91 -22.49
CA TYR A 741 -0.34 3.27 -23.72
C TYR A 741 0.56 2.12 -24.22
N SER A 742 -0.07 1.08 -24.76
CA SER A 742 0.60 0.04 -25.53
C SER A 742 0.74 0.48 -26.99
N GLU A 743 1.98 0.58 -27.48
CA GLU A 743 2.27 0.45 -28.92
C GLU A 743 3.20 -0.74 -29.15
N ASP A 744 2.88 -1.53 -30.18
CA ASP A 744 3.71 -2.64 -30.64
C ASP A 744 5.04 -2.13 -31.20
N GLU A 745 6.17 -2.77 -30.85
CA GLU A 745 7.49 -2.44 -31.39
C GLU A 745 7.64 -2.88 -32.87
N SER A 746 7.02 -2.14 -33.78
CA SER A 746 7.34 -2.16 -35.21
C SER A 746 8.18 -0.95 -35.59
N MET A 747 9.48 -0.96 -35.26
CA MET A 747 10.40 0.00 -35.86
C MET A 747 10.51 -0.23 -37.38
N SER A 748 10.09 0.76 -38.15
CA SER A 748 10.58 1.01 -39.50
C SER A 748 11.80 1.92 -39.40
N ASP A 749 13.00 1.33 -39.42
CA ASP A 749 14.22 2.06 -39.81
C ASP A 749 14.12 2.40 -41.31
N ASP A 750 13.41 3.49 -41.63
CA ASP A 750 13.44 4.16 -42.93
C ASP A 750 13.73 5.63 -42.67
N ASN A 751 15.01 5.94 -42.44
CA ASN A 751 15.53 7.30 -42.39
C ASN A 751 16.51 7.47 -43.56
N ASP A 752 15.96 7.74 -44.76
CA ASP A 752 16.67 8.35 -45.89
C ASP A 752 15.72 8.57 -47.08
N ARG A 753 15.04 9.73 -47.08
CA ARG A 753 14.62 10.50 -48.27
C ARG A 753 13.91 11.77 -47.84
N ILE A 754 14.49 12.92 -48.20
CA ILE A 754 13.86 14.24 -48.13
C ILE A 754 13.00 14.43 -49.39
N PRO A 755 11.68 14.67 -49.29
CA PRO A 755 10.89 15.28 -50.35
C PRO A 755 10.72 16.77 -50.08
N SER A 756 10.90 17.58 -51.12
CA SER A 756 10.87 19.04 -51.05
C SER A 756 9.51 19.64 -50.62
N LEU A 757 9.59 20.72 -49.84
CA LEU A 757 8.48 21.59 -49.45
C LEU A 757 7.73 22.15 -50.68
N LYS A 758 6.39 22.05 -50.66
CA LYS A 758 5.45 23.05 -51.21
C LYS A 758 4.24 23.19 -50.25
N PRO A 759 3.59 24.36 -50.18
CA PRO A 759 2.95 24.81 -48.94
C PRO A 759 1.49 24.33 -48.78
N PRO A 760 1.04 24.04 -47.54
CA PRO A 760 -0.38 23.90 -47.22
C PRO A 760 -1.01 25.26 -46.93
N GLY A 761 -2.18 25.54 -47.53
CA GLY A 761 -3.04 26.64 -47.12
C GLY A 761 -3.93 26.25 -45.94
N ASN A 762 -4.18 27.21 -45.04
CA ASN A 762 -5.12 27.21 -43.92
C ASN A 762 -4.99 26.13 -42.83
N PRO A 763 -4.59 26.50 -41.59
CA PRO A 763 -4.63 25.62 -40.43
C PRO A 763 -6.00 25.67 -39.73
N LYS A 764 -6.69 24.52 -39.65
CA LYS A 764 -7.55 24.17 -38.51
C LYS A 764 -7.39 22.70 -38.16
N ASP A 765 -7.14 22.47 -36.87
CA ASP A 765 -7.09 21.21 -36.12
C ASP A 765 -5.96 20.19 -36.39
N THR A 766 -5.46 19.66 -35.26
CA THR A 766 -4.58 18.50 -35.04
C THR A 766 -3.05 18.65 -35.16
N SER A 767 -2.38 18.72 -34.00
CA SER A 767 -1.11 18.00 -33.72
C SER A 767 -0.84 17.97 -32.21
N ASP A 768 -0.50 16.79 -31.67
CA ASP A 768 0.01 16.61 -30.31
C ASP A 768 1.50 17.03 -30.25
N ASP A 769 1.78 18.33 -30.27
CA ASP A 769 3.15 18.83 -30.06
C ASP A 769 3.40 19.12 -28.57
N HIS A 770 4.14 18.22 -27.92
CA HIS A 770 4.39 18.25 -26.48
C HIS A 770 5.81 18.72 -26.16
N SER A 771 6.10 19.99 -26.46
CA SER A 771 7.18 20.74 -25.82
C SER A 771 6.72 22.18 -25.55
N GLN A 772 7.08 22.70 -24.38
CA GLN A 772 6.79 24.02 -23.77
C GLN A 772 6.34 25.20 -24.68
N GLN A 773 5.20 25.08 -25.37
CA GLN A 773 4.54 26.22 -26.01
C GLN A 773 3.60 26.89 -24.99
N PRO A 774 3.65 28.22 -24.85
CA PRO A 774 2.75 28.94 -23.96
C PRO A 774 1.33 28.93 -24.50
N TYR A 775 0.33 28.81 -23.61
CA TYR A 775 -1.07 28.81 -24.02
C TYR A 775 -1.52 30.25 -24.34
N HIS A 776 -1.38 30.64 -25.60
CA HIS A 776 -1.66 31.99 -26.10
C HIS A 776 -3.14 32.44 -25.98
N ASP A 777 -4.07 31.54 -25.65
CA ASP A 777 -5.48 31.91 -25.39
C ASP A 777 -5.72 32.41 -23.95
N VAL A 778 -4.77 32.18 -23.03
CA VAL A 778 -4.73 32.80 -21.69
C VAL A 778 -4.08 34.17 -21.80
N LYS A 779 -4.92 35.18 -22.09
CA LYS A 779 -4.49 36.57 -22.38
C LYS A 779 -4.14 37.37 -21.12
N ILE A 780 -2.97 37.13 -20.55
CA ILE A 780 -2.38 37.98 -19.49
C ILE A 780 -1.30 38.87 -20.13
N PRO A 781 -1.47 40.21 -20.17
CA PRO A 781 -0.49 41.10 -20.80
C PRO A 781 0.92 40.95 -20.22
N GLY A 782 1.92 40.79 -21.10
CA GLY A 782 3.33 40.68 -20.71
C GLY A 782 3.75 39.36 -20.05
N CYS A 783 2.88 38.34 -20.01
CA CYS A 783 3.19 37.03 -19.44
C CYS A 783 2.68 35.87 -20.29
N TRP A 784 3.38 34.74 -20.18
CA TRP A 784 3.07 33.48 -20.83
C TRP A 784 2.60 32.47 -19.79
N PHE A 785 1.48 31.78 -20.07
CA PHE A 785 0.92 30.76 -19.17
C PHE A 785 1.33 29.34 -19.58
N TYR A 786 1.81 28.58 -18.60
CA TYR A 786 2.21 27.18 -18.74
C TYR A 786 1.46 26.29 -17.76
N ARG A 787 0.79 25.24 -18.24
CA ARG A 787 0.03 24.30 -17.39
C ARG A 787 0.93 23.48 -16.48
N LEU A 788 0.44 23.17 -15.28
CA LEU A 788 1.08 22.17 -14.42
C LEU A 788 0.95 20.75 -15.00
N PRO A 789 2.00 19.92 -14.86
CA PRO A 789 1.96 18.54 -15.35
C PRO A 789 1.00 17.69 -14.51
N HIS A 790 0.08 16.98 -15.17
CA HIS A 790 -0.84 16.04 -14.52
C HIS A 790 -0.31 14.60 -14.63
N LYS A 791 -0.47 13.80 -13.56
CA LYS A 791 0.02 12.41 -13.48
C LYS A 791 -0.47 11.53 -14.64
N ASP A 792 -1.74 11.70 -15.02
CA ASP A 792 -2.44 10.94 -16.05
C ASP A 792 -2.28 11.55 -17.47
N GLY A 793 -1.25 12.39 -17.68
CA GLY A 793 -0.93 13.01 -18.97
C GLY A 793 -1.44 14.45 -19.15
N GLY A 794 -0.79 15.21 -20.02
CA GLY A 794 -0.95 16.67 -20.17
C GLY A 794 -2.31 17.16 -20.68
N SER A 795 -3.18 16.27 -21.18
CA SER A 795 -4.57 16.62 -21.50
C SER A 795 -5.37 16.95 -20.22
N ASN A 796 -5.11 16.25 -19.12
CA ASN A 796 -5.83 16.36 -17.86
C ASN A 796 -5.45 17.64 -17.09
N LYS A 797 -6.45 18.29 -16.46
CA LYS A 797 -6.28 19.58 -15.78
C LYS A 797 -5.93 19.37 -14.31
N VAL A 798 -4.96 20.11 -13.78
CA VAL A 798 -4.65 20.10 -12.35
C VAL A 798 -5.71 20.91 -11.60
N GLY A 799 -6.42 20.28 -10.66
CA GLY A 799 -7.46 20.91 -9.85
C GLY A 799 -6.97 21.52 -8.52
N ASN A 800 -6.03 20.85 -7.84
CA ASN A 800 -5.43 21.34 -6.60
C ASN A 800 -3.90 21.04 -6.59
N PRO A 801 -3.02 22.05 -6.52
CA PRO A 801 -1.57 21.87 -6.47
C PRO A 801 -1.06 21.36 -5.10
N LEU A 802 -1.91 21.34 -4.06
CA LEU A 802 -1.60 20.80 -2.73
C LEU A 802 -2.07 19.33 -2.57
N ALA A 803 -2.48 18.68 -3.66
CA ALA A 803 -2.88 17.28 -3.68
C ALA A 803 -1.70 16.32 -3.49
N LYS A 804 -2.00 15.06 -3.13
CA LYS A 804 -1.00 14.00 -2.85
C LYS A 804 0.06 13.86 -3.96
N ASP A 805 -0.34 13.99 -5.22
CA ASP A 805 0.53 13.79 -6.39
C ASP A 805 1.67 14.83 -6.48
N PHE A 806 1.48 16.01 -5.87
CA PHE A 806 2.46 17.11 -5.85
C PHE A 806 3.35 17.14 -4.61
N LEU A 807 3.16 16.24 -3.64
CA LEU A 807 3.97 16.24 -2.40
C LEU A 807 5.47 16.09 -2.67
N ASN A 808 5.86 15.26 -3.65
CA ASN A 808 7.27 15.12 -4.06
C ASN A 808 7.83 16.41 -4.67
N LYS A 809 6.97 17.25 -5.27
CA LYS A 809 7.35 18.55 -5.83
C LYS A 809 7.53 19.62 -4.75
N LEU A 810 6.91 19.44 -3.58
CA LEU A 810 7.25 20.20 -2.38
C LEU A 810 8.62 19.81 -1.81
N GLU A 811 9.01 18.53 -1.93
CA GLU A 811 10.30 18.01 -1.42
C GLU A 811 11.49 18.34 -2.33
N ASP A 812 11.32 18.23 -3.65
CA ASP A 812 12.39 18.55 -4.62
C ASP A 812 12.55 20.07 -4.88
N GLY A 813 11.69 20.90 -4.26
CA GLY A 813 11.71 22.35 -4.36
C GLY A 813 11.10 22.92 -5.65
N THR A 814 10.59 22.07 -6.55
CA THR A 814 9.93 22.52 -7.79
C THR A 814 8.67 23.33 -7.48
N LEU A 815 7.87 22.87 -6.51
CA LEU A 815 6.70 23.56 -5.97
C LEU A 815 7.08 24.13 -4.60
N ALA A 816 7.15 25.46 -4.49
CA ALA A 816 7.55 26.15 -3.28
C ALA A 816 6.55 27.26 -2.90
N SER A 817 6.76 27.90 -1.75
CA SER A 817 6.00 29.08 -1.33
C SER A 817 6.90 30.31 -1.26
N ALA A 818 6.41 31.43 -1.79
CA ALA A 818 7.00 32.75 -1.60
C ALA A 818 6.43 33.50 -0.37
N GLY A 819 5.42 32.94 0.32
CA GLY A 819 4.68 33.55 1.44
C GLY A 819 5.39 33.55 2.80
N GLY A 820 6.72 33.45 2.82
CA GLY A 820 7.51 33.43 4.04
C GLY A 820 7.31 32.18 4.92
N ALA A 821 7.84 32.24 6.15
CA ALA A 821 7.95 31.08 7.04
C ALA A 821 6.59 30.45 7.40
N GLN A 822 5.53 31.25 7.58
CA GLN A 822 4.18 30.75 7.86
C GLN A 822 3.63 29.89 6.71
N ALA A 823 3.82 30.34 5.47
CA ALA A 823 3.38 29.58 4.30
C ALA A 823 4.23 28.33 4.05
N THR A 824 5.54 28.36 4.34
CA THR A 824 6.38 27.16 4.38
C THR A 824 5.88 26.15 5.43
N ARG A 825 5.56 26.61 6.64
CA ARG A 825 5.03 25.77 7.72
C ARG A 825 3.69 25.11 7.33
N ILE A 826 2.79 25.83 6.65
CA ILE A 826 1.54 25.25 6.13
C ILE A 826 1.80 24.12 5.11
N LEU A 827 2.81 24.27 4.24
CA LEU A 827 3.19 23.21 3.29
C LEU A 827 3.75 21.96 4.01
N GLU A 828 4.60 22.16 5.02
CA GLU A 828 5.09 21.07 5.88
C GLU A 828 3.94 20.34 6.57
N ILE A 829 3.01 21.08 7.18
CA ILE A 829 1.85 20.49 7.86
C ILE A 829 0.98 19.70 6.86
N ASN A 830 0.63 20.28 5.71
CA ASN A 830 -0.17 19.60 4.69
C ASN A 830 0.51 18.30 4.19
N LYS A 831 1.85 18.26 4.14
CA LYS A 831 2.62 17.03 3.88
C LYS A 831 2.45 16.01 5.01
N LEU A 832 2.65 16.39 6.28
CA LEU A 832 2.54 15.50 7.44
C LEU A 832 1.15 14.87 7.55
N ILE A 833 0.08 15.67 7.47
CA ILE A 833 -1.30 15.19 7.65
C ILE A 833 -1.83 14.41 6.43
N SER A 834 -1.19 14.55 5.26
CA SER A 834 -1.67 13.93 4.01
C SER A 834 -1.69 12.41 4.03
N PHE A 835 -0.81 11.74 4.79
CA PHE A 835 -0.90 10.28 4.94
C PHE A 835 -2.11 9.89 5.78
N TRP A 836 -2.26 10.45 6.98
CA TRP A 836 -3.34 10.13 7.90
C TRP A 836 -4.71 10.40 7.27
N ARG A 837 -4.92 11.56 6.63
CA ARG A 837 -6.16 11.89 5.90
C ARG A 837 -6.60 10.82 4.90
N ASN A 838 -5.65 10.12 4.28
CA ASN A 838 -5.91 9.09 3.26
C ASN A 838 -5.97 7.66 3.83
N ALA A 839 -5.57 7.44 5.09
CA ALA A 839 -5.43 6.12 5.70
C ALA A 839 -6.33 5.92 6.93
N SER A 840 -6.62 6.97 7.69
CA SER A 840 -7.34 6.94 8.97
C SER A 840 -8.65 6.17 8.90
N LYS A 841 -9.49 6.42 7.88
CA LYS A 841 -10.75 5.69 7.70
C LYS A 841 -10.56 4.16 7.59
N ARG A 842 -9.50 3.69 6.92
CA ARG A 842 -9.19 2.24 6.78
C ARG A 842 -8.56 1.64 8.04
N ILE A 843 -7.82 2.45 8.80
CA ILE A 843 -7.17 2.04 10.06
C ILE A 843 -8.21 1.99 11.19
N ASN A 844 -9.06 3.01 11.31
CA ASN A 844 -10.11 3.10 12.31
C ASN A 844 -11.25 2.10 12.06
N SER A 845 -11.46 1.66 10.81
CA SER A 845 -12.45 0.63 10.47
C SER A 845 -11.98 -0.80 10.72
N GLN A 846 -10.79 -1.02 11.29
CA GLN A 846 -10.32 -2.37 11.59
C GLN A 846 -11.11 -2.97 12.75
N MET A 847 -11.60 -4.20 12.55
CA MET A 847 -12.31 -4.94 13.59
C MET A 847 -11.30 -5.49 14.60
N VAL A 848 -11.36 -4.97 15.83
CA VAL A 848 -10.54 -5.41 16.96
C VAL A 848 -11.42 -6.19 17.92
N VAL A 849 -10.98 -7.40 18.29
CA VAL A 849 -11.69 -8.25 19.25
C VAL A 849 -10.84 -8.40 20.51
N GLY A 850 -11.44 -8.12 21.68
CA GLY A 850 -10.79 -8.20 22.98
C GLY A 850 -10.69 -9.65 23.49
N LEU A 851 -9.51 -10.05 23.95
CA LEU A 851 -9.23 -11.41 24.43
C LEU A 851 -9.12 -11.43 25.95
N GLU A 852 -10.19 -11.88 26.61
CA GLU A 852 -10.19 -12.18 28.04
C GLU A 852 -9.18 -13.29 28.43
N LYS A 853 -8.84 -13.35 29.73
CA LYS A 853 -7.88 -14.29 30.34
C LYS A 853 -8.16 -15.78 30.09
N ASN A 854 -9.42 -16.17 29.89
CA ASN A 854 -9.88 -17.52 29.52
C ASN A 854 -9.57 -17.91 28.06
N HIS A 855 -9.40 -16.93 27.16
CA HIS A 855 -9.07 -17.11 25.74
C HIS A 855 -7.55 -17.13 25.49
N LEU A 856 -6.76 -16.62 26.44
CA LEU A 856 -5.29 -16.54 26.35
C LEU A 856 -4.62 -17.84 26.83
N PRO A 857 -3.60 -18.37 26.13
CA PRO A 857 -2.85 -19.54 26.59
C PRO A 857 -2.14 -19.30 27.92
N ARG A 858 -1.98 -20.36 28.73
CA ARG A 858 -1.25 -20.32 30.02
C ARG A 858 0.19 -19.80 29.92
N ALA A 859 0.84 -19.97 28.77
CA ALA A 859 2.18 -19.42 28.50
C ALA A 859 2.19 -17.87 28.46
N VAL A 860 1.05 -17.25 28.10
CA VAL A 860 0.87 -15.79 28.13
C VAL A 860 0.49 -15.35 29.53
N THR A 861 -0.55 -15.94 30.12
CA THR A 861 -1.11 -15.51 31.42
C THR A 861 -0.23 -15.82 32.65
N ARG A 862 0.88 -16.55 32.46
CA ARG A 862 1.94 -16.77 33.46
C ARG A 862 3.21 -15.96 33.19
N ASN A 863 3.26 -15.17 32.11
CA ASN A 863 4.41 -14.31 31.84
C ASN A 863 4.44 -13.17 32.87
N HIS A 864 5.63 -12.75 33.29
CA HIS A 864 5.82 -11.62 34.18
C HIS A 864 5.32 -10.30 33.57
N ASP A 865 5.33 -10.20 32.24
CA ASP A 865 4.87 -9.01 31.50
C ASP A 865 3.36 -9.05 31.17
N TYR A 866 2.61 -10.02 31.70
CA TYR A 866 1.15 -10.09 31.58
C TYR A 866 0.48 -9.36 32.74
N ASP A 867 -0.44 -8.46 32.41
CA ASP A 867 -1.22 -7.67 33.36
C ASP A 867 -2.72 -7.93 33.11
N GLU A 868 -3.48 -8.29 34.14
CA GLU A 868 -4.88 -8.68 34.00
C GLU A 868 -5.81 -7.49 33.70
N ASP A 869 -5.40 -6.28 34.10
CA ASP A 869 -6.14 -5.04 33.82
C ASP A 869 -5.81 -4.44 32.43
N SER A 870 -4.73 -4.89 31.78
CA SER A 870 -4.31 -4.44 30.45
C SER A 870 -5.14 -5.05 29.32
N PHE A 871 -5.46 -4.26 28.30
CA PHE A 871 -6.17 -4.76 27.12
C PHE A 871 -5.26 -5.61 26.23
N TYR A 872 -5.71 -6.83 25.91
CA TYR A 872 -5.17 -7.69 24.85
C TYR A 872 -6.26 -7.98 23.83
N GLY A 873 -5.89 -8.09 22.56
CA GLY A 873 -6.82 -8.39 21.49
C GLY A 873 -6.14 -8.90 20.23
N ALA A 874 -6.93 -9.10 19.19
CA ALA A 874 -6.41 -9.41 17.86
C ALA A 874 -7.28 -8.80 16.75
N ILE A 875 -6.63 -8.61 15.61
CA ILE A 875 -7.26 -8.25 14.34
C ILE A 875 -7.07 -9.44 13.39
N ILE A 876 -8.14 -9.83 12.70
CA ILE A 876 -8.11 -10.79 11.59
C ILE A 876 -8.10 -9.99 10.29
N PRO A 877 -6.95 -9.87 9.58
CA PRO A 877 -6.91 -9.14 8.32
C PRO A 877 -7.75 -9.88 7.27
N ARG A 878 -8.60 -9.14 6.56
CA ARG A 878 -9.49 -9.67 5.51
C ARG A 878 -8.70 -9.89 4.20
N VAL A 879 -7.77 -10.85 4.25
CA VAL A 879 -6.86 -11.17 3.14
C VAL A 879 -7.56 -11.99 2.07
N ILE A 880 -7.76 -11.39 0.90
CA ILE A 880 -8.14 -12.11 -0.32
C ILE A 880 -6.89 -12.82 -0.83
N THR A 881 -6.84 -14.15 -0.70
CA THR A 881 -5.63 -14.96 -0.98
C THR A 881 -5.10 -14.83 -2.41
N ALA A 882 -5.97 -14.61 -3.40
CA ALA A 882 -5.58 -14.32 -4.78
C ALA A 882 -6.44 -13.17 -5.35
N GLY A 883 -6.27 -11.94 -4.84
CA GLY A 883 -7.06 -10.77 -5.25
C GLY A 883 -6.69 -10.17 -6.62
N THR A 884 -5.64 -10.68 -7.27
CA THR A 884 -5.13 -10.21 -8.57
C THR A 884 -4.93 -11.37 -9.55
N VAL A 885 -4.89 -11.10 -10.87
CA VAL A 885 -4.62 -12.14 -11.88
C VAL A 885 -3.23 -12.79 -11.73
N THR A 886 -2.31 -12.14 -11.03
CA THR A 886 -0.98 -12.66 -10.70
C THR A 886 -0.98 -13.54 -9.44
N ARG A 887 -2.14 -13.77 -8.84
CA ARG A 887 -2.40 -14.50 -7.59
C ARG A 887 -1.78 -13.88 -6.34
N ARG A 888 -1.38 -12.62 -6.39
CA ARG A 888 -0.95 -11.91 -5.18
C ARG A 888 -2.15 -11.70 -4.26
N ALA A 889 -1.92 -11.87 -2.96
CA ALA A 889 -2.88 -11.55 -1.93
C ALA A 889 -3.18 -10.04 -1.90
N VAL A 890 -4.40 -9.67 -1.50
CA VAL A 890 -4.85 -8.28 -1.40
C VAL A 890 -5.57 -8.07 -0.06
N GLU A 891 -5.17 -7.02 0.65
CA GLU A 891 -5.93 -6.42 1.75
C GLU A 891 -5.62 -4.90 1.76
N PRO A 892 -6.62 -3.99 1.84
CA PRO A 892 -6.39 -2.55 1.61
C PRO A 892 -5.58 -1.76 2.65
N THR A 893 -5.25 -2.35 3.79
CA THR A 893 -4.74 -1.63 4.98
C THR A 893 -3.33 -2.09 5.35
N TRP A 894 -3.18 -3.38 5.65
CA TRP A 894 -1.99 -4.04 6.14
C TRP A 894 -1.07 -4.50 4.99
N LEU A 895 -1.62 -4.92 3.85
CA LEU A 895 -0.80 -5.22 2.65
C LEU A 895 -0.43 -3.95 1.86
N THR A 896 -1.01 -2.80 2.20
CA THR A 896 -0.58 -1.48 1.69
C THR A 896 0.26 -0.69 2.71
N ALA A 897 0.26 -1.09 3.99
CA ALA A 897 1.11 -0.55 5.03
C ALA A 897 2.58 -0.90 4.75
N SER A 898 3.28 0.02 4.08
CA SER A 898 4.67 -0.15 3.75
C SER A 898 5.45 1.14 3.94
N CYS A 899 6.43 1.12 4.84
CA CYS A 899 7.69 1.82 4.63
C CYS A 899 8.48 1.04 3.56
N THR A 900 7.92 0.91 2.36
CA THR A 900 8.51 0.38 1.10
C THR A 900 9.62 -0.69 1.14
N ALA A 901 9.40 -1.71 0.31
CA ALA A 901 10.41 -2.64 -0.17
C ALA A 901 11.64 -1.95 -0.82
N LEU A 902 12.78 -2.02 -0.12
CA LEU A 902 14.09 -1.98 -0.76
C LEU A 902 14.36 -3.36 -1.36
N GLY A 903 13.87 -3.62 -2.58
CA GLY A 903 14.21 -4.85 -3.28
C GLY A 903 15.71 -4.90 -3.64
N TRP A 904 16.43 -5.90 -3.14
CA TRP A 904 17.85 -6.14 -3.44
C TRP A 904 17.98 -7.19 -4.55
N MET A 905 18.21 -6.76 -5.80
CA MET A 905 18.56 -7.69 -6.88
C MET A 905 20.06 -8.01 -6.85
N THR A 906 20.40 -9.11 -6.16
CA THR A 906 21.76 -9.64 -6.04
C THR A 906 22.19 -10.45 -7.27
N LEU A 907 23.23 -9.95 -7.94
CA LEU A 907 24.25 -10.69 -8.71
C LEU A 907 25.30 -9.69 -9.24
N GLN A 908 24.90 -8.42 -9.37
CA GLN A 908 25.76 -7.27 -9.65
C GLN A 908 26.04 -6.51 -8.33
N GLY A 909 27.30 -6.52 -7.88
CA GLY A 909 27.85 -5.53 -6.95
C GLY A 909 27.30 -5.42 -5.52
N LYS A 910 27.83 -4.44 -4.79
CA LYS A 910 27.30 -3.94 -3.50
C LYS A 910 26.77 -2.53 -3.68
N LYS A 911 25.71 -2.17 -2.92
CA LYS A 911 25.17 -0.79 -2.86
C LYS A 911 26.22 0.22 -2.38
N SER A 912 27.08 -0.18 -1.42
CA SER A 912 28.19 0.64 -0.91
C SER A 912 29.21 1.01 -1.99
N ASP A 913 29.40 0.12 -2.96
CA ASP A 913 30.48 0.18 -3.94
C ASP A 913 29.96 0.76 -5.28
N GLY A 914 28.70 1.20 -5.34
CA GLY A 914 28.04 1.73 -6.54
C GLY A 914 27.86 0.74 -7.69
N THR A 915 28.16 -0.54 -7.46
CA THR A 915 28.22 -1.59 -8.49
C THR A 915 26.92 -2.37 -8.67
N ASP A 916 25.88 -2.05 -7.89
CA ASP A 916 24.56 -2.66 -8.04
C ASP A 916 23.81 -2.18 -9.28
N MET A 917 22.93 -3.02 -9.82
CA MET A 917 22.19 -2.78 -11.06
C MET A 917 21.50 -1.40 -11.08
N HIS A 918 20.93 -0.96 -9.95
CA HIS A 918 20.24 0.33 -9.87
C HIS A 918 21.20 1.51 -9.93
N SER A 919 22.36 1.40 -9.28
CA SER A 919 23.44 2.40 -9.35
C SER A 919 24.09 2.45 -10.73
N MET A 920 24.28 1.29 -11.39
CA MET A 920 24.77 1.19 -12.76
C MET A 920 23.78 1.81 -13.77
N THR A 921 22.48 1.51 -13.68
CA THR A 921 21.43 2.15 -14.49
C THR A 921 21.42 3.67 -14.24
N ALA A 922 21.42 4.10 -12.97
CA ALA A 922 21.45 5.51 -12.57
C ALA A 922 22.64 6.27 -13.17
N SER A 923 23.85 5.71 -13.09
CA SER A 923 25.06 6.28 -13.68
C SER A 923 25.04 6.32 -15.21
N THR A 924 24.31 5.41 -15.87
CA THR A 924 24.30 5.32 -17.35
C THR A 924 23.49 6.45 -18.00
N ILE A 925 22.45 6.94 -17.31
CA ILE A 925 21.51 7.97 -17.81
C ILE A 925 21.49 9.27 -17.00
N GLY A 926 22.20 9.32 -15.87
CA GLY A 926 22.34 10.51 -15.01
C GLY A 926 21.06 10.81 -14.22
N ILE A 927 20.60 9.86 -13.41
CA ILE A 927 19.45 10.02 -12.49
C ILE A 927 19.80 9.50 -11.08
N SER A 928 18.91 9.71 -10.11
CA SER A 928 19.07 9.11 -8.77
C SER A 928 18.88 7.59 -8.79
N ARG A 929 19.50 6.90 -7.82
CA ARG A 929 19.38 5.44 -7.66
C ARG A 929 17.93 4.98 -7.49
N GLU A 930 17.13 5.72 -6.73
CA GLU A 930 15.73 5.34 -6.46
C GLU A 930 14.82 5.59 -7.68
N HIS A 931 15.09 6.62 -8.50
CA HIS A 931 14.44 6.76 -9.81
C HIS A 931 14.82 5.60 -10.75
N ALA A 932 16.08 5.18 -10.76
CA ALA A 932 16.54 4.02 -11.54
C ALA A 932 15.95 2.68 -11.04
N LYS A 933 15.70 2.55 -9.73
CA LYS A 933 14.97 1.42 -9.11
C LYS A 933 13.57 1.29 -9.70
N ILE A 934 12.79 2.37 -9.70
CA ILE A 934 11.43 2.40 -10.28
C ILE A 934 11.46 1.98 -11.77
N ILE A 935 12.37 2.57 -12.55
CA ILE A 935 12.50 2.28 -13.99
C ILE A 935 12.90 0.81 -14.23
N ASN A 936 13.87 0.26 -13.48
CA ASN A 936 14.29 -1.13 -13.61
C ASN A 936 13.15 -2.11 -13.29
N TYR A 937 12.35 -1.85 -12.25
CA TYR A 937 11.17 -2.68 -11.95
C TYR A 937 10.11 -2.62 -13.05
N GLY A 938 9.75 -1.42 -13.52
CA GLY A 938 8.82 -1.26 -14.65
C GLY A 938 9.30 -2.03 -15.89
N ARG A 939 10.58 -1.91 -16.23
CA ARG A 939 11.23 -2.63 -17.34
C ARG A 939 11.14 -4.15 -17.21
N ILE A 940 11.40 -4.71 -16.02
CA ILE A 940 11.27 -6.15 -15.72
C ILE A 940 9.80 -6.61 -15.85
N TYR A 941 8.84 -5.79 -15.44
CA TYR A 941 7.41 -6.05 -15.62
C TYR A 941 6.90 -5.83 -17.06
N GLY A 942 7.79 -5.63 -18.03
CA GLY A 942 7.46 -5.55 -19.46
C GLY A 942 7.25 -4.13 -19.99
N ALA A 943 7.57 -3.08 -19.23
CA ALA A 943 7.50 -1.71 -19.73
C ALA A 943 8.31 -1.52 -21.02
N GLY A 944 7.66 -0.97 -22.05
CA GLY A 944 8.33 -0.48 -23.25
C GLY A 944 9.01 0.87 -23.02
N ARG A 945 9.84 1.27 -23.99
CA ARG A 945 10.56 2.55 -23.99
C ARG A 945 9.66 3.79 -23.73
N PRO A 946 8.42 3.90 -24.26
CA PRO A 946 7.55 5.07 -24.00
C PRO A 946 7.23 5.32 -22.53
N PHE A 947 7.12 4.25 -21.72
CA PHE A 947 6.93 4.36 -20.28
C PHE A 947 8.14 5.03 -19.61
N ALA A 948 9.35 4.59 -19.96
CA ALA A 948 10.58 5.18 -19.42
C ALA A 948 10.77 6.63 -19.87
N VAL A 949 10.40 7.01 -21.11
CA VAL A 949 10.41 8.41 -21.57
C VAL A 949 9.48 9.25 -20.71
N ARG A 950 8.22 8.84 -20.55
CA ARG A 950 7.22 9.56 -19.74
C ARG A 950 7.68 9.71 -18.28
N LEU A 951 8.22 8.64 -17.70
CA LEU A 951 8.68 8.62 -16.32
C LEU A 951 9.94 9.48 -16.10
N LEU A 952 10.87 9.48 -17.05
CA LEU A 952 12.03 10.39 -17.04
C LEU A 952 11.59 11.86 -17.10
N MET A 953 10.59 12.20 -17.92
CA MET A 953 10.02 13.56 -17.99
C MET A 953 9.24 13.94 -16.71
N GLN A 954 8.62 12.99 -16.01
CA GLN A 954 7.99 13.23 -14.70
C GLN A 954 9.03 13.47 -13.59
N PHE A 955 10.12 12.68 -13.59
CA PHE A 955 11.23 12.86 -12.67
C PHE A 955 12.00 14.16 -12.92
N ASN A 956 12.20 14.54 -14.18
CA ASN A 956 12.82 15.80 -14.58
C ASN A 956 12.12 16.42 -15.79
N HIS A 957 11.25 17.38 -15.51
CA HIS A 957 10.50 18.15 -16.51
C HIS A 957 11.32 19.07 -17.42
N ARG A 958 12.62 19.22 -17.16
CA ARG A 958 13.55 19.97 -18.03
C ARG A 958 14.10 19.12 -19.18
N LEU A 959 13.94 17.79 -19.13
CA LEU A 959 14.32 16.91 -20.23
C LEU A 959 13.37 17.11 -21.40
N SER A 960 13.92 17.38 -22.59
CA SER A 960 13.12 17.37 -23.80
C SER A 960 12.59 15.95 -24.09
N PRO A 961 11.48 15.79 -24.84
CA PRO A 961 11.01 14.48 -25.26
C PRO A 961 12.07 13.68 -26.05
N GLU A 962 12.98 14.37 -26.72
CA GLU A 962 14.07 13.77 -27.51
C GLU A 962 15.21 13.30 -26.61
N GLU A 963 15.67 14.12 -25.66
CA GLU A 963 16.67 13.73 -24.66
C GLU A 963 16.18 12.57 -23.79
N ALA A 964 14.91 12.61 -23.36
CA ALA A 964 14.29 11.52 -22.62
C ALA A 964 14.21 10.23 -23.46
N ARG A 965 13.93 10.35 -24.76
CA ARG A 965 13.94 9.22 -25.72
C ARG A 965 15.34 8.67 -25.95
N GLU A 966 16.36 9.51 -26.07
CA GLU A 966 17.76 9.08 -26.20
C GLU A 966 18.23 8.35 -24.93
N LYS A 967 18.01 8.92 -23.74
CA LYS A 967 18.33 8.29 -22.46
C LYS A 967 17.62 6.96 -22.28
N ALA A 968 16.33 6.88 -22.60
CA ALA A 968 15.57 5.63 -22.58
C ALA A 968 16.14 4.60 -23.57
N ASN A 969 16.42 5.00 -24.82
CA ASN A 969 17.03 4.13 -25.84
C ASN A 969 18.38 3.55 -25.37
N LYS A 970 19.27 4.41 -24.85
CA LYS A 970 20.59 4.04 -24.32
C LYS A 970 20.48 3.01 -23.20
N MET A 971 19.60 3.25 -22.23
CA MET A 971 19.35 2.34 -21.11
C MET A 971 18.78 0.99 -21.58
N TYR A 972 17.75 0.98 -22.42
CA TYR A 972 17.16 -0.27 -22.92
C TYR A 972 18.16 -1.07 -23.77
N ALA A 973 18.98 -0.40 -24.60
CA ALA A 973 20.01 -1.06 -25.40
C ALA A 973 21.12 -1.69 -24.54
N ALA A 974 21.58 -1.00 -23.48
CA ALA A 974 22.61 -1.54 -22.58
C ALA A 974 22.10 -2.73 -21.73
N THR A 975 20.82 -2.72 -21.35
CA THR A 975 20.26 -3.66 -20.36
C THR A 975 19.41 -4.76 -21.00
N LYS A 976 18.26 -4.41 -21.61
CA LYS A 976 17.38 -5.35 -22.31
C LYS A 976 18.01 -5.84 -23.62
N GLY A 977 18.78 -4.99 -24.30
CA GLY A 977 19.42 -5.27 -25.59
C GLY A 977 18.64 -4.75 -26.79
N ILE A 978 19.01 -5.25 -27.96
CA ILE A 978 18.37 -4.95 -29.25
C ILE A 978 17.62 -6.21 -29.72
N LYS A 979 16.41 -6.04 -30.26
CA LYS A 979 15.62 -7.15 -30.80
C LYS A 979 16.08 -7.50 -32.21
N MET A 980 16.61 -8.70 -32.40
CA MET A 980 17.13 -9.22 -33.67
C MET A 980 16.43 -10.54 -34.03
N TYR A 981 16.34 -10.86 -35.32
CA TYR A 981 15.81 -12.15 -35.76
C TYR A 981 16.84 -13.24 -35.48
N HIS A 982 16.47 -14.24 -34.71
CA HIS A 982 17.33 -15.39 -34.47
C HIS A 982 17.19 -16.41 -35.61
N ILE A 983 18.30 -17.01 -36.03
CA ILE A 983 18.38 -17.98 -37.12
C ILE A 983 18.73 -19.34 -36.55
N GLU A 984 17.95 -20.37 -36.87
CA GLU A 984 18.36 -21.76 -36.59
C GLU A 984 19.65 -22.11 -37.35
N GLU A 985 20.49 -22.97 -36.78
CA GLU A 985 21.80 -23.35 -37.34
C GLU A 985 21.72 -23.84 -38.80
N LYS A 986 20.72 -24.67 -39.12
CA LYS A 986 20.45 -25.15 -40.50
C LYS A 986 20.09 -24.02 -41.47
N SER A 987 19.39 -23.00 -40.97
CA SER A 987 19.01 -21.82 -41.75
C SER A 987 20.18 -20.84 -41.88
N ALA A 988 21.08 -20.76 -40.89
CA ALA A 988 22.34 -20.04 -40.98
C ALA A 988 23.28 -20.68 -42.03
N GLU A 989 23.43 -22.01 -42.03
CA GLU A 989 24.16 -22.75 -43.07
C GLU A 989 23.58 -22.50 -44.47
N PHE A 990 22.25 -22.53 -44.61
CA PHE A 990 21.59 -22.23 -45.88
C PHE A 990 21.89 -20.80 -46.36
N LEU A 991 21.80 -19.80 -45.47
CA LEU A 991 22.09 -18.40 -45.82
C LEU A 991 23.57 -18.19 -46.16
N LEU A 992 24.49 -18.83 -45.44
CA LEU A 992 25.93 -18.78 -45.69
C LEU A 992 26.27 -19.36 -47.08
N LYS A 993 25.68 -20.52 -47.41
CA LYS A 993 25.87 -21.18 -48.72
C LYS A 993 25.39 -20.34 -49.90
N HIS A 994 24.46 -19.41 -49.68
CA HIS A 994 23.96 -18.48 -50.71
C HIS A 994 24.57 -17.07 -50.62
N GLY A 995 25.60 -16.86 -49.78
CA GLY A 995 26.29 -15.56 -49.64
C GLY A 995 25.44 -14.45 -49.01
N LEU A 996 24.43 -14.81 -48.22
CA LEU A 996 23.49 -13.86 -47.58
C LEU A 996 23.89 -13.48 -46.14
N ILE A 997 24.83 -14.22 -45.55
CA ILE A 997 25.49 -13.89 -44.28
C ILE A 997 27.00 -14.16 -44.41
N ASP A 998 27.79 -13.45 -43.61
CA ASP A 998 29.25 -13.36 -43.75
C ASP A 998 30.01 -14.41 -42.91
N LYS A 999 29.36 -14.95 -41.87
CA LYS A 999 29.90 -15.95 -40.93
C LYS A 999 28.84 -16.96 -40.53
N ARG A 1000 29.25 -18.18 -40.18
CA ARG A 1000 28.34 -19.26 -39.71
C ARG A 1000 27.72 -18.94 -38.35
N ASP A 1001 28.48 -18.28 -37.48
CA ASP A 1001 28.10 -17.98 -36.08
C ASP A 1001 27.16 -16.76 -35.95
N ASP A 1002 26.82 -16.08 -37.05
CA ASP A 1002 25.87 -14.96 -37.09
C ASP A 1002 24.41 -15.46 -36.99
N HIS A 1003 24.08 -16.12 -35.87
CA HIS A 1003 22.72 -16.59 -35.54
C HIS A 1003 21.71 -15.47 -35.28
N TYR A 1004 22.08 -14.19 -35.46
CA TYR A 1004 21.22 -13.03 -35.22
C TYR A 1004 21.32 -12.02 -36.36
N LEU A 1005 20.19 -11.75 -37.03
CA LEU A 1005 20.06 -10.72 -38.07
C LEU A 1005 19.37 -9.47 -37.53
N SER A 1006 19.91 -8.31 -37.89
CA SER A 1006 19.18 -7.04 -37.72
C SER A 1006 17.87 -7.08 -38.52
N VAL A 1007 16.86 -6.31 -38.08
CA VAL A 1007 15.56 -6.22 -38.77
C VAL A 1007 15.74 -5.77 -40.22
N ALA A 1008 16.68 -4.87 -40.50
CA ALA A 1008 17.03 -4.44 -41.86
C ALA A 1008 17.62 -5.58 -42.72
N LYS A 1009 18.64 -6.31 -42.23
CA LYS A 1009 19.27 -7.42 -42.97
C LYS A 1009 18.27 -8.57 -43.20
N PHE A 1010 17.42 -8.88 -42.21
CA PHE A 1010 16.34 -9.87 -42.38
C PHE A 1010 15.27 -9.41 -43.39
N ARG A 1011 14.89 -8.12 -43.41
CA ARG A 1011 13.97 -7.58 -44.45
C ARG A 1011 14.57 -7.67 -45.85
N GLN A 1012 15.85 -7.37 -46.02
CA GLN A 1012 16.55 -7.51 -47.30
C GLN A 1012 16.54 -8.97 -47.76
N ILE A 1013 17.01 -9.90 -46.91
CA ILE A 1013 17.01 -11.35 -47.19
C ILE A 1013 15.59 -11.86 -47.51
N SER A 1014 14.58 -11.43 -46.75
CA SER A 1014 13.17 -11.83 -46.94
C SER A 1014 12.59 -11.42 -48.30
N LYS A 1015 13.10 -10.39 -48.98
CA LYS A 1015 12.67 -10.02 -50.34
C LYS A 1015 13.02 -11.10 -51.36
N HIS A 1016 14.12 -11.84 -51.14
CA HIS A 1016 14.59 -12.90 -52.03
C HIS A 1016 13.97 -14.28 -51.73
N ILE A 1017 13.07 -14.37 -50.74
CA ILE A 1017 12.51 -15.63 -50.24
C ILE A 1017 10.98 -15.61 -50.33
N LYS A 1018 10.40 -16.70 -50.86
CA LYS A 1018 8.93 -16.90 -50.97
C LYS A 1018 8.26 -16.76 -49.59
N PRO A 1019 7.10 -16.08 -49.48
CA PRO A 1019 6.44 -15.80 -48.20
C PRO A 1019 6.30 -17.03 -47.29
N ASP A 1020 5.81 -18.14 -47.83
CA ASP A 1020 5.52 -19.38 -47.10
C ASP A 1020 6.76 -20.03 -46.48
N LYS A 1021 7.96 -19.70 -47.00
CA LYS A 1021 9.24 -20.18 -46.46
C LYS A 1021 9.88 -19.22 -45.46
N ARG A 1022 9.41 -17.98 -45.32
CA ARG A 1022 10.02 -16.97 -44.42
C ARG A 1022 10.00 -17.41 -42.95
N ASN A 1023 8.93 -18.08 -42.53
CA ASN A 1023 8.78 -18.62 -41.17
C ASN A 1023 9.68 -19.83 -40.89
N LEU A 1024 10.37 -20.39 -41.89
CA LEU A 1024 11.34 -21.49 -41.71
C LEU A 1024 12.79 -20.99 -41.51
N LEU A 1025 13.06 -19.70 -41.75
CA LEU A 1025 14.41 -19.14 -41.55
C LEU A 1025 14.65 -18.63 -40.12
N THR A 1026 13.60 -18.39 -39.35
CA THR A 1026 13.70 -17.75 -38.03
C THR A 1026 12.65 -18.30 -37.08
N ASP A 1027 13.07 -18.58 -35.85
CA ASP A 1027 12.19 -18.89 -34.73
C ASP A 1027 11.63 -17.63 -34.04
N GLY A 1028 11.92 -16.44 -34.59
CA GLY A 1028 11.35 -15.16 -34.19
C GLY A 1028 12.39 -14.10 -33.80
N LYS A 1029 11.88 -13.01 -33.22
CA LYS A 1029 12.71 -11.89 -32.74
C LYS A 1029 13.10 -12.11 -31.27
N LYS A 1030 14.41 -12.20 -31.00
CA LYS A 1030 15.00 -12.31 -29.65
C LYS A 1030 15.82 -11.07 -29.30
N TRP A 1031 15.88 -10.73 -28.03
CA TRP A 1031 16.78 -9.73 -27.48
C TRP A 1031 18.22 -10.25 -27.41
N THR A 1032 19.18 -9.38 -27.68
CA THR A 1032 20.61 -9.72 -27.66
C THR A 1032 21.45 -8.43 -27.51
N LYS A 1033 22.74 -8.57 -27.17
CA LYS A 1033 23.71 -7.50 -26.85
C LYS A 1033 23.44 -6.67 -25.57
N GLY A 1034 22.39 -6.97 -24.80
CA GLY A 1034 22.18 -6.37 -23.47
C GLY A 1034 22.57 -7.32 -22.33
N SER A 1035 22.88 -6.76 -21.16
CA SER A 1035 23.30 -7.51 -19.97
C SER A 1035 22.28 -8.51 -19.45
N GLU A 1036 20.99 -8.31 -19.75
CA GLU A 1036 19.88 -9.14 -19.27
C GLU A 1036 19.06 -9.77 -20.40
N SER A 1037 19.53 -9.68 -21.66
CA SER A 1037 18.77 -10.15 -22.83
C SER A 1037 18.27 -11.60 -22.69
N ALA A 1038 19.06 -12.49 -22.08
CA ALA A 1038 18.68 -13.87 -21.82
C ALA A 1038 17.45 -13.99 -20.89
N MET A 1039 17.37 -13.19 -19.82
CA MET A 1039 16.22 -13.14 -18.91
C MET A 1039 14.96 -12.68 -19.66
N PHE A 1040 15.06 -11.60 -20.43
CA PHE A 1040 13.91 -11.07 -21.18
C PHE A 1040 13.43 -12.04 -22.26
N ASN A 1041 14.34 -12.76 -22.93
CA ASN A 1041 13.97 -13.82 -23.87
C ASN A 1041 13.21 -14.95 -23.17
N GLN A 1042 13.65 -15.38 -21.98
CA GLN A 1042 12.97 -16.44 -21.25
C GLN A 1042 11.59 -15.99 -20.75
N LEU A 1043 11.45 -14.75 -20.27
CA LEU A 1043 10.16 -14.17 -19.86
C LEU A 1043 9.19 -14.03 -21.03
N GLU A 1044 9.65 -13.49 -22.17
CA GLU A 1044 8.82 -13.37 -23.38
C GLU A 1044 8.46 -14.75 -23.94
N SER A 1045 9.36 -15.74 -23.90
CA SER A 1045 9.08 -17.13 -24.31
C SER A 1045 7.98 -17.78 -23.46
N ILE A 1046 8.05 -17.69 -22.13
CA ILE A 1046 7.00 -18.21 -21.23
C ILE A 1046 5.67 -17.49 -21.51
N ALA A 1047 5.70 -16.16 -21.62
CA ALA A 1047 4.52 -15.34 -21.87
C ALA A 1047 3.85 -15.62 -23.22
N GLN A 1048 4.63 -15.94 -24.26
CA GLN A 1048 4.17 -16.23 -25.63
C GLN A 1048 3.74 -17.69 -25.85
N SER A 1049 4.11 -18.62 -24.96
CA SER A 1049 3.74 -20.03 -25.11
C SER A 1049 2.22 -20.26 -25.17
N GLU A 1050 1.76 -21.32 -25.84
CA GLU A 1050 0.32 -21.59 -26.06
C GLU A 1050 -0.47 -21.69 -24.74
N HIS A 1051 0.18 -22.25 -23.71
CA HIS A 1051 -0.36 -22.36 -22.36
C HIS A 1051 0.64 -21.77 -21.34
N PRO A 1052 0.64 -20.43 -21.12
CA PRO A 1052 1.59 -19.78 -20.22
C PRO A 1052 1.44 -20.31 -18.78
N LYS A 1053 2.54 -20.87 -18.27
CA LYS A 1053 2.65 -21.46 -16.93
C LYS A 1053 3.93 -21.00 -16.24
N THR A 1054 3.89 -20.82 -14.91
CA THR A 1054 5.08 -20.46 -14.14
C THR A 1054 6.16 -21.55 -14.21
N PRO A 1055 7.46 -21.20 -14.18
CA PRO A 1055 8.54 -22.19 -14.34
C PRO A 1055 8.65 -23.19 -13.19
N VAL A 1056 8.20 -22.84 -11.98
CA VAL A 1056 8.43 -23.63 -10.75
C VAL A 1056 7.25 -24.54 -10.41
N LEU A 1057 6.07 -23.96 -10.11
CA LEU A 1057 4.88 -24.74 -9.74
C LEU A 1057 3.96 -25.05 -10.95
N ARG A 1058 4.27 -24.52 -12.14
CA ARG A 1058 3.46 -24.67 -13.37
C ARG A 1058 2.03 -24.15 -13.23
N SER A 1059 1.88 -23.11 -12.41
CA SER A 1059 0.65 -22.33 -12.21
C SER A 1059 0.26 -21.63 -13.51
N SER A 1060 -0.97 -21.79 -13.99
CA SER A 1060 -1.42 -21.25 -15.29
C SER A 1060 -1.88 -19.78 -15.20
N ILE A 1061 -1.74 -19.02 -16.29
CA ILE A 1061 -2.24 -17.63 -16.40
C ILE A 1061 -3.77 -17.58 -16.42
N SER A 1062 -4.41 -16.49 -15.95
CA SER A 1062 -5.87 -16.32 -16.07
C SER A 1062 -6.36 -16.58 -17.51
N THR A 1063 -7.50 -17.26 -17.63
CA THR A 1063 -8.18 -17.58 -18.89
C THR A 1063 -8.38 -16.34 -19.78
N ALA A 1064 -8.60 -15.16 -19.18
CA ALA A 1064 -8.78 -13.90 -19.89
C ALA A 1064 -7.49 -13.36 -20.58
N LEU A 1065 -6.32 -13.95 -20.31
CA LEU A 1065 -5.03 -13.56 -20.88
C LEU A 1065 -4.35 -14.69 -21.68
N GLU A 1066 -5.04 -15.81 -21.89
CA GLU A 1066 -4.53 -16.92 -22.72
C GLU A 1066 -4.34 -16.48 -24.18
N PRO A 1067 -3.21 -16.81 -24.84
CA PRO A 1067 -2.97 -16.43 -26.24
C PRO A 1067 -4.08 -16.91 -27.19
N LYS A 1068 -4.73 -18.05 -26.91
CA LYS A 1068 -5.88 -18.55 -27.66
C LYS A 1068 -7.09 -17.61 -27.65
N ARG A 1069 -7.22 -16.73 -26.65
CA ARG A 1069 -8.32 -15.76 -26.49
C ARG A 1069 -7.92 -14.33 -26.81
N VAL A 1070 -6.67 -13.93 -26.54
CA VAL A 1070 -6.19 -12.55 -26.77
C VAL A 1070 -5.23 -12.40 -27.98
N ASN A 1071 -4.89 -13.48 -28.67
CA ASN A 1071 -3.87 -13.50 -29.73
C ASN A 1071 -2.52 -12.93 -29.23
N SER A 1072 -2.01 -11.89 -29.88
CA SER A 1072 -0.80 -11.14 -29.50
C SER A 1072 -1.07 -9.95 -28.57
N GLU A 1073 -2.30 -9.73 -28.10
CA GLU A 1073 -2.62 -8.61 -27.21
C GLU A 1073 -2.15 -8.86 -25.76
N PHE A 1074 -2.08 -7.78 -24.98
CA PHE A 1074 -1.73 -7.76 -23.56
C PHE A 1074 -0.37 -8.39 -23.20
N MET A 1075 0.61 -8.34 -24.11
CA MET A 1075 1.96 -8.89 -23.88
C MET A 1075 2.63 -8.33 -22.62
N THR A 1076 2.49 -7.04 -22.32
CA THR A 1076 3.00 -6.42 -21.08
C THR A 1076 2.39 -7.08 -19.85
N SER A 1077 1.06 -7.22 -19.81
CA SER A 1077 0.34 -7.89 -18.70
C SER A 1077 0.76 -9.35 -18.55
N ARG A 1078 1.02 -10.07 -19.66
CA ARG A 1078 1.50 -11.46 -19.66
C ARG A 1078 2.93 -11.58 -19.13
N VAL A 1079 3.85 -10.70 -19.53
CA VAL A 1079 5.24 -10.66 -19.02
C VAL A 1079 5.26 -10.29 -17.53
N ASN A 1080 4.51 -9.25 -17.13
CA ASN A 1080 4.31 -8.89 -15.73
C ASN A 1080 3.80 -10.08 -14.91
N TRP A 1081 2.79 -10.79 -15.43
CA TRP A 1081 2.23 -11.98 -14.79
C TRP A 1081 3.27 -13.07 -14.58
N VAL A 1082 4.16 -13.36 -15.55
CA VAL A 1082 5.21 -14.38 -15.36
C VAL A 1082 6.10 -14.05 -14.15
N VAL A 1083 6.53 -12.80 -14.01
CA VAL A 1083 7.38 -12.37 -12.89
C VAL A 1083 6.62 -12.41 -11.57
N GLN A 1084 5.45 -11.77 -11.51
CA GLN A 1084 4.68 -11.65 -10.26
C GLN A 1084 4.12 -12.99 -9.77
N SER A 1085 3.58 -13.81 -10.68
CA SER A 1085 3.06 -15.15 -10.35
C SER A 1085 4.18 -16.11 -9.94
N SER A 1086 5.41 -15.93 -10.44
CA SER A 1086 6.58 -16.66 -9.95
C SER A 1086 7.02 -16.20 -8.55
N ALA A 1087 6.84 -14.94 -8.18
CA ALA A 1087 7.06 -14.49 -6.80
C ALA A 1087 6.01 -15.08 -5.84
N VAL A 1088 4.76 -15.28 -6.27
CA VAL A 1088 3.74 -16.00 -5.50
C VAL A 1088 4.11 -17.48 -5.33
N ASP A 1089 4.62 -18.14 -6.37
CA ASP A 1089 5.16 -19.52 -6.26
C ASP A 1089 6.29 -19.60 -5.20
N TYR A 1090 7.11 -18.56 -5.06
CA TYR A 1090 8.17 -18.46 -4.04
C TYR A 1090 7.58 -18.37 -2.62
N LEU A 1091 6.62 -17.46 -2.41
CA LEU A 1091 5.90 -17.33 -1.14
C LEU A 1091 5.22 -18.66 -0.75
N HIS A 1092 4.57 -19.33 -1.71
CA HIS A 1092 3.88 -20.59 -1.45
C HIS A 1092 4.82 -21.70 -0.96
N LEU A 1093 6.00 -21.82 -1.57
CA LEU A 1093 7.04 -22.74 -1.10
C LEU A 1093 7.54 -22.36 0.31
N MET A 1094 7.66 -21.07 0.62
CA MET A 1094 8.04 -20.62 1.96
C MET A 1094 7.00 -21.01 3.02
N LEU A 1095 5.72 -20.74 2.78
CA LEU A 1095 4.63 -21.04 3.74
C LEU A 1095 4.56 -22.54 4.05
N VAL A 1096 4.57 -23.39 3.03
CA VAL A 1096 4.53 -24.86 3.18
C VAL A 1096 5.76 -25.39 3.92
N CYS A 1097 6.95 -24.85 3.64
CA CYS A 1097 8.18 -25.26 4.32
C CYS A 1097 8.22 -24.82 5.79
N MET A 1098 7.85 -23.57 6.09
CA MET A 1098 7.82 -23.06 7.46
C MET A 1098 6.83 -23.83 8.32
N ARG A 1099 5.62 -24.08 7.81
CA ARG A 1099 4.61 -24.90 8.51
C ARG A 1099 5.13 -26.32 8.78
N TRP A 1100 5.80 -26.94 7.81
CA TRP A 1100 6.44 -28.25 8.01
C TRP A 1100 7.50 -28.23 9.13
N LEU A 1101 8.39 -27.22 9.12
CA LEU A 1101 9.43 -27.10 10.15
C LEU A 1101 8.82 -26.83 11.54
N PHE A 1102 7.72 -26.07 11.62
CA PHE A 1102 7.02 -25.82 12.87
C PHE A 1102 6.36 -27.09 13.41
N GLU A 1103 5.64 -27.82 12.57
CA GLU A 1103 4.98 -29.09 12.91
C GLU A 1103 6.01 -30.18 13.32
N GLN A 1104 7.09 -30.36 12.56
CA GLN A 1104 8.07 -31.45 12.83
C GLN A 1104 8.94 -31.23 14.06
N TYR A 1105 9.31 -29.97 14.35
CA TYR A 1105 10.19 -29.67 15.47
C TYR A 1105 9.43 -29.19 16.70
N ASN A 1106 8.10 -29.04 16.63
CA ASN A 1106 7.29 -28.41 17.68
C ASN A 1106 7.87 -27.03 18.04
N ILE A 1107 7.83 -26.13 17.04
CA ILE A 1107 8.13 -24.70 17.19
C ILE A 1107 6.78 -24.00 17.36
N ASP A 1108 6.53 -23.42 18.53
CA ASP A 1108 5.24 -22.82 18.85
C ASP A 1108 5.13 -21.43 18.21
N GLY A 1109 4.47 -21.37 17.05
CA GLY A 1109 4.26 -20.16 16.27
C GLY A 1109 3.17 -20.28 15.20
N ARG A 1110 2.76 -19.12 14.66
CA ARG A 1110 1.66 -18.95 13.71
C ARG A 1110 2.07 -17.98 12.59
N PHE A 1111 1.53 -18.17 11.38
CA PHE A 1111 1.63 -17.18 10.32
C PHE A 1111 0.93 -15.88 10.74
N CYS A 1112 1.64 -14.75 10.65
CA CYS A 1112 1.14 -13.44 11.05
C CYS A 1112 0.58 -12.71 9.82
N ILE A 1113 1.46 -12.35 8.88
CA ILE A 1113 1.10 -11.70 7.61
C ILE A 1113 2.26 -11.80 6.61
N SER A 1114 1.98 -11.62 5.31
CA SER A 1114 2.99 -11.51 4.24
C SER A 1114 2.78 -10.19 3.50
N ILE A 1115 3.68 -9.22 3.66
CA ILE A 1115 3.57 -7.85 3.11
C ILE A 1115 4.69 -7.65 2.09
N HIS A 1116 4.36 -7.40 0.83
CA HIS A 1116 5.33 -7.26 -0.28
C HIS A 1116 6.33 -8.43 -0.38
N ASP A 1117 7.57 -8.21 0.07
CA ASP A 1117 8.69 -9.16 0.12
C ASP A 1117 9.01 -9.66 1.55
N GLU A 1118 8.21 -9.26 2.54
CA GLU A 1118 8.30 -9.71 3.93
C GLU A 1118 7.31 -10.84 4.25
N VAL A 1119 7.76 -11.84 5.01
CA VAL A 1119 6.90 -12.90 5.59
C VAL A 1119 7.13 -12.92 7.10
N ARG A 1120 6.12 -12.50 7.87
CA ARG A 1120 6.20 -12.37 9.33
C ARG A 1120 5.47 -13.53 10.01
N TYR A 1121 6.04 -14.05 11.09
CA TYR A 1121 5.48 -15.11 11.92
C TYR A 1121 5.45 -14.67 13.39
N LEU A 1122 4.37 -14.97 14.08
CA LEU A 1122 4.27 -14.80 15.53
C LEU A 1122 4.79 -16.07 16.19
N VAL A 1123 5.76 -15.98 17.10
CA VAL A 1123 6.45 -17.14 17.70
C VAL A 1123 6.64 -16.91 19.20
N THR A 1124 6.56 -17.97 20.00
CA THR A 1124 6.89 -17.89 21.43
C THR A 1124 8.36 -17.47 21.66
N SER A 1125 8.61 -16.75 22.76
CA SER A 1125 9.95 -16.26 23.10
C SER A 1125 11.00 -17.36 23.23
N GLU A 1126 10.63 -18.58 23.66
CA GLU A 1126 11.55 -19.74 23.72
C GLU A 1126 12.06 -20.15 22.33
N ASP A 1127 11.18 -20.07 21.34
CA ASP A 1127 11.39 -20.67 20.02
C ASP A 1127 11.85 -19.66 18.95
N ARG A 1128 11.89 -18.36 19.27
CA ARG A 1128 12.28 -17.26 18.35
C ARG A 1128 13.54 -17.55 17.50
N TYR A 1129 14.61 -18.08 18.11
CA TYR A 1129 15.85 -18.40 17.36
C TYR A 1129 15.75 -19.69 16.55
N ARG A 1130 14.90 -20.64 16.96
CA ARG A 1130 14.60 -21.87 16.21
C ARG A 1130 13.78 -21.53 14.96
N ALA A 1131 12.79 -20.65 15.09
CA ALA A 1131 12.02 -20.12 13.98
C ALA A 1131 12.86 -19.27 13.01
N ALA A 1132 13.80 -18.45 13.51
CA ALA A 1132 14.73 -17.71 12.66
C ALA A 1132 15.62 -18.65 11.82
N LEU A 1133 16.12 -19.75 12.41
CA LEU A 1133 16.84 -20.79 11.67
C LEU A 1133 15.93 -21.52 10.67
N ALA A 1134 14.68 -21.81 11.05
CA ALA A 1134 13.72 -22.43 10.16
C ALA A 1134 13.48 -21.55 8.91
N LEU A 1135 13.34 -20.23 9.08
CA LEU A 1135 13.13 -19.28 7.99
C LEU A 1135 14.33 -19.20 7.04
N GLN A 1136 15.56 -19.25 7.57
CA GLN A 1136 16.79 -19.36 6.76
C GLN A 1136 16.85 -20.67 5.96
N ILE A 1137 16.54 -21.81 6.59
CA ILE A 1137 16.45 -23.12 5.92
C ILE A 1137 15.38 -23.12 4.83
N THR A 1138 14.22 -22.52 5.11
CA THR A 1138 13.13 -22.35 4.15
C THR A 1138 13.58 -21.54 2.93
N ASN A 1139 14.28 -20.41 3.10
CA ASN A 1139 14.80 -19.64 1.97
C ASN A 1139 15.80 -20.44 1.13
N LEU A 1140 16.73 -21.16 1.77
CA LEU A 1140 17.68 -22.05 1.12
C LEU A 1140 16.96 -23.10 0.27
N LEU A 1141 15.99 -23.83 0.85
CA LEU A 1141 15.24 -24.87 0.14
C LEU A 1141 14.38 -24.29 -0.99
N THR A 1142 13.71 -23.15 -0.79
CA THR A 1142 12.93 -22.48 -1.84
C THR A 1142 13.83 -22.06 -3.01
N ARG A 1143 15.00 -21.47 -2.76
CA ARG A 1143 15.94 -21.09 -3.84
C ARG A 1143 16.55 -22.29 -4.55
N CYS A 1144 16.89 -23.35 -3.83
CA CYS A 1144 17.32 -24.61 -4.43
C CYS A 1144 16.21 -25.25 -5.29
N MET A 1145 14.94 -25.10 -4.93
CA MET A 1145 13.80 -25.55 -5.73
C MET A 1145 13.65 -24.73 -7.03
N PHE A 1146 13.79 -23.41 -6.96
CA PHE A 1146 13.85 -22.56 -8.16
C PHE A 1146 15.01 -22.95 -9.08
N ALA A 1147 16.23 -23.06 -8.54
CA ALA A 1147 17.43 -23.50 -9.27
C ALA A 1147 17.20 -24.86 -9.96
N TYR A 1148 16.72 -25.86 -9.22
CA TYR A 1148 16.46 -27.21 -9.73
C TYR A 1148 15.43 -27.24 -10.88
N LYS A 1149 14.39 -26.39 -10.80
CA LYS A 1149 13.35 -26.27 -11.85
C LYS A 1149 13.84 -25.59 -13.12
N VAL A 1150 14.76 -24.61 -13.02
CA VAL A 1150 15.43 -24.01 -14.19
C VAL A 1150 16.61 -24.84 -14.71
N GLY A 1151 16.90 -26.01 -14.11
CA GLY A 1151 17.93 -26.95 -14.56
C GLY A 1151 19.29 -26.80 -13.87
N MET A 1152 19.44 -25.87 -12.92
CA MET A 1152 20.66 -25.67 -12.13
C MET A 1152 20.69 -26.65 -10.95
N ASN A 1153 21.77 -27.42 -10.83
CA ASN A 1153 21.93 -28.45 -9.77
C ASN A 1153 22.79 -27.94 -8.60
N ASP A 1154 22.78 -26.62 -8.38
CA ASP A 1154 23.59 -25.92 -7.40
C ASP A 1154 23.02 -24.52 -7.14
N LEU A 1155 23.50 -23.83 -6.09
CA LEU A 1155 23.10 -22.47 -5.73
C LEU A 1155 24.33 -21.65 -5.25
N PRO A 1156 24.49 -20.38 -5.66
CA PRO A 1156 25.51 -19.50 -5.08
C PRO A 1156 25.26 -19.25 -3.58
N GLN A 1157 26.31 -19.25 -2.75
CA GLN A 1157 26.15 -19.08 -1.30
C GLN A 1157 25.59 -17.68 -0.96
N SER A 1158 25.97 -16.65 -1.72
CA SER A 1158 25.53 -15.26 -1.51
C SER A 1158 24.03 -15.03 -1.63
N VAL A 1159 23.31 -15.93 -2.30
CA VAL A 1159 21.84 -15.86 -2.43
C VAL A 1159 21.12 -16.89 -1.56
N ALA A 1160 21.83 -17.84 -0.96
CA ALA A 1160 21.25 -18.99 -0.26
C ALA A 1160 20.51 -18.63 1.04
N PHE A 1161 20.95 -17.57 1.70
CA PHE A 1161 20.44 -17.11 3.01
C PHE A 1161 19.96 -15.67 2.91
N PHE A 1162 19.01 -15.27 3.76
CA PHE A 1162 18.70 -13.87 3.98
C PHE A 1162 19.90 -13.16 4.64
N SER A 1163 20.08 -11.88 4.33
CA SER A 1163 21.07 -11.00 4.98
C SER A 1163 20.93 -11.02 6.50
N ALA A 1164 19.70 -10.92 7.00
CA ALA A 1164 19.32 -11.15 8.38
C ALA A 1164 17.88 -11.71 8.46
N VAL A 1165 17.54 -12.27 9.62
CA VAL A 1165 16.16 -12.48 10.05
C VAL A 1165 15.91 -11.62 11.28
N ASP A 1166 14.85 -10.82 11.21
CA ASP A 1166 14.43 -9.92 12.28
C ASP A 1166 13.60 -10.66 13.34
N VAL A 1167 13.91 -10.39 14.61
CA VAL A 1167 13.18 -10.87 15.77
C VAL A 1167 12.83 -9.66 16.64
N ASP A 1168 11.53 -9.36 16.75
CA ASP A 1168 11.02 -8.17 17.41
C ASP A 1168 9.68 -8.45 18.10
N THR A 1169 9.29 -7.56 19.02
CA THR A 1169 7.99 -7.55 19.69
C THR A 1169 6.95 -6.68 18.98
N VAL A 1170 7.37 -5.86 18.02
CA VAL A 1170 6.52 -4.95 17.23
C VAL A 1170 6.74 -5.12 15.73
N LEU A 1171 5.72 -4.77 14.94
CA LEU A 1171 5.83 -4.70 13.48
C LEU A 1171 6.41 -3.34 13.04
N ARG A 1172 7.68 -3.35 12.66
CA ARG A 1172 8.40 -2.22 12.04
C ARG A 1172 9.31 -2.75 10.92
N LYS A 1173 9.70 -1.88 9.98
CA LYS A 1173 10.52 -2.23 8.80
C LYS A 1173 11.86 -2.86 9.22
N GLU A 1174 12.61 -2.15 10.07
CA GLU A 1174 13.90 -2.60 10.61
C GLU A 1174 13.87 -2.52 12.14
N VAL A 1175 14.45 -3.52 12.82
CA VAL A 1175 14.44 -3.64 14.30
C VAL A 1175 15.13 -2.49 15.06
N THR A 1176 15.93 -1.69 14.36
CA THR A 1176 16.66 -0.53 14.86
C THR A 1176 15.87 0.77 14.75
N MET A 1177 14.78 0.80 13.97
CA MET A 1177 13.97 2.00 13.80
C MET A 1177 13.16 2.29 15.06
N ASP A 1178 13.36 3.48 15.61
CA ASP A 1178 12.63 3.97 16.79
C ASP A 1178 11.24 4.55 16.43
N CYS A 1179 10.90 4.62 15.14
CA CYS A 1179 9.61 5.09 14.63
C CYS A 1179 9.12 6.41 15.26
N GLN A 1180 10.02 7.40 15.33
CA GLN A 1180 9.69 8.77 15.73
C GLN A 1180 8.87 9.44 14.63
N THR A 1181 7.69 9.95 14.99
CA THR A 1181 6.74 10.64 14.11
C THR A 1181 6.16 11.85 14.86
N PRO A 1182 5.41 12.76 14.20
CA PRO A 1182 4.72 13.83 14.92
C PRO A 1182 3.80 13.31 16.04
N SER A 1183 3.11 12.18 15.82
CA SER A 1183 2.25 11.53 16.82
C SER A 1183 2.99 10.64 17.83
N ASN A 1184 4.29 10.39 17.60
CA ASN A 1184 5.15 9.64 18.52
C ASN A 1184 6.52 10.35 18.65
N PRO A 1185 6.57 11.57 19.23
CA PRO A 1185 7.77 12.41 19.23
C PRO A 1185 8.91 11.82 20.07
N TYR A 1186 8.60 10.91 21.00
CA TYR A 1186 9.59 10.23 21.86
C TYR A 1186 10.01 8.85 21.32
N GLY A 1187 9.45 8.40 20.20
CA GLY A 1187 9.77 7.10 19.61
C GLY A 1187 9.30 5.91 20.46
N LEU A 1188 9.45 4.71 19.90
CA LEU A 1188 9.05 3.46 20.55
C LEU A 1188 9.81 3.22 21.85
N LYS A 1189 11.10 3.52 21.90
CA LYS A 1189 11.96 3.24 23.06
C LYS A 1189 11.64 4.08 24.29
N ARG A 1190 11.36 5.38 24.12
CA ARG A 1190 11.07 6.28 25.25
C ARG A 1190 9.57 6.57 25.41
N GLY A 1191 8.80 6.63 24.32
CA GLY A 1191 7.36 6.90 24.36
C GLY A 1191 6.49 5.69 24.67
N TYR A 1192 6.90 4.50 24.21
CA TYR A 1192 6.17 3.23 24.38
C TYR A 1192 6.90 2.21 25.27
N GLY A 1193 8.17 2.47 25.65
CA GLY A 1193 8.99 1.56 26.45
C GLY A 1193 9.52 0.34 25.69
N ILE A 1194 9.41 0.33 24.36
CA ILE A 1194 9.68 -0.86 23.53
C ILE A 1194 11.14 -0.82 23.03
N PRO A 1195 12.00 -1.80 23.41
CA PRO A 1195 13.40 -1.81 23.01
C PRO A 1195 13.59 -2.06 21.50
N THR A 1196 14.82 -1.89 21.01
CA THR A 1196 15.22 -2.34 19.68
C THR A 1196 15.27 -3.87 19.62
N GLY A 1197 14.74 -4.46 18.55
CA GLY A 1197 14.79 -5.91 18.32
C GLY A 1197 16.17 -6.42 17.88
N GLU A 1198 16.24 -7.69 17.49
CA GLU A 1198 17.46 -8.34 17.01
C GLU A 1198 17.37 -8.66 15.51
N ALA A 1199 18.32 -8.19 14.70
CA ALA A 1199 18.52 -8.64 13.33
C ALA A 1199 19.66 -9.65 13.32
N LEU A 1200 19.38 -10.92 12.99
CA LEU A 1200 20.35 -12.00 13.07
C LEU A 1200 20.69 -12.55 11.68
N ASP A 1201 21.96 -12.41 11.29
CA ASP A 1201 22.51 -13.12 10.14
C ASP A 1201 22.60 -14.64 10.39
N MET A 1202 22.88 -15.41 9.34
CA MET A 1202 22.98 -16.87 9.44
C MET A 1202 24.02 -17.33 10.47
N TYR A 1203 25.14 -16.60 10.62
CA TYR A 1203 26.22 -16.94 11.54
C TYR A 1203 25.82 -16.71 13.02
N GLY A 1204 25.09 -15.62 13.30
CA GLY A 1204 24.50 -15.31 14.60
C GLY A 1204 23.43 -16.32 15.00
N ILE A 1205 22.56 -16.70 14.05
CA ILE A 1205 21.56 -17.76 14.26
C ILE A 1205 22.23 -19.09 14.61
N LEU A 1206 23.25 -19.52 13.87
CA LEU A 1206 23.97 -20.78 14.15
C LEU A 1206 24.60 -20.80 15.55
N LYS A 1207 25.17 -19.67 16.00
CA LYS A 1207 25.70 -19.52 17.37
C LYS A 1207 24.59 -19.67 18.42
N LYS A 1208 23.43 -19.05 18.23
CA LYS A 1208 22.29 -19.13 19.18
C LYS A 1208 21.57 -20.49 19.17
N THR A 1209 21.63 -21.24 18.08
CA THR A 1209 20.93 -22.52 17.87
C THR A 1209 21.80 -23.77 18.07
N ASN A 1210 22.93 -23.64 18.80
CA ASN A 1210 23.85 -24.75 19.07
C ASN A 1210 24.35 -25.43 17.77
N HIS A 1211 24.93 -24.61 16.87
CA HIS A 1211 25.45 -25.02 15.56
C HIS A 1211 24.37 -25.58 14.60
N GLY A 1212 23.18 -24.98 14.61
CA GLY A 1212 22.13 -25.23 13.61
C GLY A 1212 21.12 -26.32 13.97
N SER A 1213 20.86 -26.56 15.26
CA SER A 1213 19.81 -27.49 15.68
C SER A 1213 18.44 -26.81 15.80
N LEU A 1214 17.42 -27.40 15.16
CA LEU A 1214 16.02 -27.02 15.36
C LEU A 1214 15.34 -27.74 16.54
N ALA A 1215 15.97 -28.75 17.15
CA ALA A 1215 15.36 -29.52 18.24
C ALA A 1215 15.24 -28.69 19.53
N LYS A 1216 14.13 -28.87 20.28
CA LYS A 1216 13.94 -28.20 21.58
C LYS A 1216 14.94 -28.76 22.60
N LYS A 1217 15.60 -27.88 23.36
CA LYS A 1217 16.49 -28.31 24.45
C LYS A 1217 15.64 -28.79 25.62
N TYR A 1218 15.72 -30.08 25.95
CA TYR A 1218 15.23 -30.56 27.24
C TYR A 1218 16.18 -30.07 28.34
N SER A 1219 15.72 -29.10 29.14
CA SER A 1219 16.39 -28.73 30.39
C SER A 1219 16.17 -29.83 31.43
N ASN A 1220 17.22 -30.60 31.74
CA ASN A 1220 17.23 -31.57 32.85
C ASN A 1220 17.20 -30.85 34.22
N ASN A 1221 16.08 -30.21 34.54
CA ASN A 1221 15.77 -29.71 35.88
C ASN A 1221 14.99 -30.77 36.68
N ASN A 1222 15.52 -31.99 36.73
CA ASN A 1222 15.02 -33.05 37.60
C ASN A 1222 16.20 -33.84 38.20
N SER A 1223 17.04 -33.14 38.98
CA SER A 1223 17.87 -33.78 40.01
C SER A 1223 17.00 -34.12 41.22
N GLY A 1224 16.07 -35.06 41.02
CA GLY A 1224 15.11 -35.54 42.01
C GLY A 1224 15.01 -37.06 41.93
N ASN A 1225 15.26 -37.72 43.05
CA ASN A 1225 15.37 -39.18 43.22
C ASN A 1225 14.44 -40.02 42.34
N CYS A 1226 15.04 -40.90 41.53
CA CYS A 1226 14.42 -42.15 41.07
C CYS A 1226 15.48 -43.21 40.79
N SER A 1227 16.03 -43.80 41.85
CA SER A 1227 16.77 -45.05 41.77
C SER A 1227 15.79 -46.21 41.64
N GLY A 1228 15.73 -46.82 40.44
CA GLY A 1228 15.03 -48.08 40.21
C GLY A 1228 13.72 -47.96 39.42
N LEU A 1229 13.82 -48.22 38.11
CA LEU A 1229 12.95 -49.17 37.42
C LEU A 1229 13.54 -49.50 36.05
N THR A 1230 13.60 -50.80 35.75
CA THR A 1230 14.31 -51.37 34.59
C THR A 1230 13.47 -51.32 33.31
N SER A 1231 14.15 -51.03 32.19
CA SER A 1231 13.81 -51.42 30.82
C SER A 1231 12.33 -51.65 30.46
N ALA A 1232 11.72 -50.66 29.80
CA ALA A 1232 10.63 -50.88 28.86
C ALA A 1232 11.00 -50.26 27.51
N THR A 1233 11.04 -51.08 26.47
CA THR A 1233 11.30 -50.66 25.08
C THR A 1233 10.17 -49.78 24.57
N VAL A 1234 10.47 -48.52 24.23
CA VAL A 1234 9.57 -47.68 23.44
C VAL A 1234 9.88 -47.89 21.96
N SER A 1235 8.98 -48.61 21.28
CA SER A 1235 8.92 -48.68 19.83
C SER A 1235 8.60 -47.29 19.24
N SER A 1236 9.23 -46.96 18.12
CA SER A 1236 8.96 -45.75 17.36
C SER A 1236 7.62 -45.82 16.61
N GLU A 1237 6.80 -44.79 16.75
CA GLU A 1237 5.86 -44.29 15.73
C GLU A 1237 6.15 -42.80 15.47
#